data_AF-A0A959NYJ4-F1
#
_entry.id   AF-A0A959NYJ4-F1
#
_cell.length_a   1.000
_cell.length_b   1.000
_cell.length_c   1.000
_cell.angle_alpha   90.00
_cell.angle_beta   90.00
_cell.angle_gamma   90.00
#
_symmetry.space_group_name_H-M   'P 1'
#
loop_
_entity.id
_entity.type
_entity.pdbx_description
1 polymer ?
#
loop_
_entity_poly.entity_id
_entity_poly.type
_entity_poly.pdbx_seq_one_letter_code
_entity_poly.pdbx_strand_id
1 'polypeptide(L)'
;KNLTTSNQLLNFYLLNKEDNFLNMLNKKVQLLSNKLSEKENGEVKLFTEEFIFEIIQTEIDGVFGEIFRYKNEKITQDKLHQTTRDIILLFVRIINKTRSTEYYDKYTHSLIKFVETSYIQQNSSINEMIQHGITLHRNYDFSSNALDSYDNGSLKWIEDVMKKCGVIASEQPVQSHTRIATDAKKREYAMHRIDREDDKTLERNYDDVNQYIKNLDTKPTAVFFKKRLAKFVDNMDANDYRCKIIKHGLVKVLYIIQKSYIKYLTDNHRLITADEVGLNDLKDFVPDVILFYGAPEKVISYPQIGYFNIKGPNGNIKTLVTPLKSKTDYFGNIKKPWLTMMNEKVKEMGGMPVHGSLFAVEEEDGSIFVIQVDGDSGVGKSEMLAAMMLKWLKKDLPGIRSIKLIAGDMFYVFPDSEGNLYGIGTEQGDFSRVTDFDPEFIKYYNSLFQSAADSNVEDLNSRSTISGLCDIRMPYKIDIMLTASNFGRQEAGITVFKNPENFLLYRHSHGERKEKATSSDNPNFQRTLLRYTNDKNVVEVMDKHGNYLDDVLDWEKDEFTGKFYLCSSYKLIDKIDIEDVVNKLFYKKAFKHSDGNNYSIDSVKFDIIKNRFIASCTKTNDETVSAKDIILDRAIFSNIFNSLASTPAGQPFIAEENQYDQMKHLVNILKGGVKEKGAGRHIQFGLLSTDLGREGKEITGPQAAAKDMVKMIQEVRISKPEINKNKNFIRNIVKEKYPNIFNGVKQNSEVNRYNFFLFQLEQMRKAEFVRIDDEKAKVDLSSIKGFCPIKKEHGFSPLLVTPNINVELSGFTETYEQLMDLPNNQDFADEFYKDCEKLYIAEGYSRETIENNMILQLLLMNGYLNIEDITRGKITEKVNRETLAAAKFAVVKKNNSFDKKSAKK
;
A
#
# COMPACT_ATOMS: atom_id res chain seq x y z
N LYS A 1 52.22 19.70 5.12
CA LYS A 1 51.50 18.41 5.05
C LYS A 1 50.65 18.39 3.78
N ASN A 2 50.70 17.33 2.97
CA ASN A 2 49.89 17.21 1.75
C ASN A 2 48.39 17.20 2.11
N LEU A 3 47.74 18.34 1.90
CA LEU A 3 46.29 18.47 1.99
C LEU A 3 45.65 17.69 0.85
N THR A 4 44.53 17.01 1.10
CA THR A 4 43.73 16.40 0.04
C THR A 4 43.23 17.49 -0.92
N THR A 5 43.01 17.16 -2.19
CA THR A 5 42.57 18.11 -3.23
C THR A 5 41.32 18.89 -2.80
N SER A 6 40.37 18.22 -2.12
CA SER A 6 39.17 18.86 -1.56
C SER A 6 39.47 19.87 -0.45
N ASN A 7 40.43 19.57 0.43
CA ASN A 7 40.86 20.49 1.48
C ASN A 7 41.67 21.67 0.92
N GLN A 8 42.45 21.46 -0.15
CA GLN A 8 43.15 22.54 -0.84
C GLN A 8 42.16 23.51 -1.49
N LEU A 9 41.14 22.99 -2.16
CA LEU A 9 40.12 23.79 -2.82
C LEU A 9 39.22 24.54 -1.82
N LEU A 10 38.87 23.90 -0.71
CA LEU A 10 38.15 24.54 0.40
C LEU A 10 38.97 25.67 1.03
N ASN A 11 40.25 25.45 1.32
CA ASN A 11 41.12 26.48 1.85
C ASN A 11 41.25 27.65 0.87
N PHE A 12 41.36 27.37 -0.43
CA PHE A 12 41.40 28.38 -1.48
C PHE A 12 40.09 29.19 -1.57
N TYR A 13 38.93 28.54 -1.46
CA TYR A 13 37.64 29.23 -1.39
C TYR A 13 37.56 30.16 -0.17
N LEU A 14 37.94 29.66 1.02
CA LEU A 14 37.89 30.46 2.25
C LEU A 14 38.79 31.69 2.21
N LEU A 15 39.95 31.60 1.55
CA LEU A 15 40.84 32.75 1.34
C LEU A 15 40.24 33.81 0.40
N ASN A 16 39.49 33.39 -0.61
CA ASN A 16 38.88 34.28 -1.61
C ASN A 16 37.45 34.73 -1.26
N LYS A 17 36.84 34.15 -0.23
CA LYS A 17 35.48 34.51 0.21
C LYS A 17 35.50 35.97 0.68
N GLU A 18 34.78 36.84 -0.02
CA GLU A 18 34.61 38.27 0.31
C GLU A 18 35.93 39.06 0.48
N ASP A 19 37.01 38.63 -0.20
CA ASP A 19 38.36 39.21 -0.06
C ASP A 19 38.87 39.24 1.40
N ASN A 20 38.38 38.34 2.25
CA ASN A 20 38.66 38.32 3.69
C ASN A 20 40.15 38.26 4.00
N PHE A 21 40.94 37.48 3.25
CA PHE A 21 42.39 37.42 3.43
C PHE A 21 43.05 38.78 3.21
N LEU A 22 42.73 39.45 2.10
CA LEU A 22 43.32 40.74 1.76
C LEU A 22 42.91 41.81 2.77
N ASN A 23 41.64 41.83 3.17
CA ASN A 23 41.10 42.78 4.13
C ASN A 23 41.73 42.62 5.52
N MET A 24 41.84 41.38 6.01
CA MET A 24 42.44 41.09 7.31
C MET A 24 43.94 41.34 7.33
N LEU A 25 44.64 40.97 6.25
CA LEU A 25 46.07 41.27 6.09
C LEU A 25 46.32 42.78 6.07
N ASN A 26 45.56 43.54 5.27
CA ASN A 26 45.67 44.99 5.20
C ASN A 26 45.43 45.63 6.57
N LYS A 27 44.41 45.18 7.31
CA LYS A 27 44.12 45.67 8.66
C LYS A 27 45.27 45.43 9.64
N LYS A 28 45.89 44.24 9.59
CA LYS A 28 47.05 43.89 10.43
C LYS A 28 48.29 44.69 10.05
N VAL A 29 48.62 44.78 8.76
CA VAL A 29 49.76 45.56 8.24
C VAL A 29 49.60 47.05 8.55
N GLN A 30 48.40 47.61 8.39
CA GLN A 30 48.13 49.01 8.70
C GLN A 30 48.30 49.30 10.20
N LEU A 31 47.87 48.39 11.07
CA LEU A 31 48.06 48.52 12.52
C LEU A 31 49.54 48.48 12.91
N LEU A 32 50.33 47.60 12.29
CA LEU A 32 51.78 47.53 12.48
C LEU A 32 52.48 48.80 11.95
N SER A 33 52.09 49.27 10.77
CA SER A 33 52.62 50.49 10.15
C SER A 33 52.33 51.73 10.98
N ASN A 34 51.11 51.86 11.52
CA ASN A 34 50.72 52.97 12.38
C ASN A 34 51.57 53.02 13.66
N LYS A 35 51.76 51.87 14.34
CA LYS A 35 52.63 51.78 15.53
C LYS A 35 54.08 52.18 15.26
N LEU A 36 54.55 51.95 14.05
CA LEU A 36 55.88 52.29 13.56
C LEU A 36 56.01 53.80 13.28
N SER A 37 54.94 54.42 12.78
CA SER A 37 54.86 55.86 12.50
C SER A 37 54.71 56.74 13.75
N GLU A 38 54.22 56.20 14.86
CA GLU A 38 54.04 56.92 16.14
C GLU A 38 55.35 57.08 16.94
N LYS A 39 56.48 56.56 16.47
CA LYS A 39 57.79 56.63 17.16
C LYS A 39 58.69 57.69 16.51
N GLU A 40 59.00 58.76 17.25
CA GLU A 40 59.84 59.87 16.77
C GLU A 40 61.36 59.62 16.93
N ASN A 41 61.77 58.74 17.84
CA ASN A 41 63.20 58.43 18.08
C ASN A 41 63.70 57.32 17.13
N GLY A 42 64.74 57.63 16.35
CA GLY A 42 65.31 56.74 15.32
C GLY A 42 65.84 55.39 15.84
N GLU A 43 66.41 55.35 17.05
CA GLU A 43 66.89 54.09 17.64
C GLU A 43 65.72 53.19 18.06
N VAL A 44 64.68 53.78 18.67
CA VAL A 44 63.46 53.07 19.08
C VAL A 44 62.71 52.53 17.87
N LYS A 45 62.74 53.28 16.75
CA LYS A 45 62.12 52.87 15.49
C LYS A 45 62.81 51.64 14.89
N LEU A 46 64.15 51.60 14.88
CA LEU A 46 64.94 50.44 14.43
C LEU A 46 64.63 49.17 15.26
N PHE A 47 64.63 49.27 16.59
CA PHE A 47 64.23 48.14 17.45
C PHE A 47 62.78 47.69 17.21
N THR A 48 61.89 48.64 16.93
CA THR A 48 60.48 48.33 16.62
C THR A 48 60.34 47.66 15.25
N GLU A 49 61.13 48.05 14.26
CA GLU A 49 61.17 47.41 12.93
C GLU A 49 61.66 45.96 13.03
N GLU A 50 62.73 45.72 13.79
CA GLU A 50 63.26 44.37 14.02
C GLU A 50 62.24 43.48 14.73
N PHE A 51 61.60 44.00 15.78
CA PHE A 51 60.51 43.28 16.47
C PHE A 51 59.30 43.00 15.56
N ILE A 52 58.90 43.96 14.72
CA ILE A 52 57.80 43.77 13.76
C ILE A 52 58.16 42.68 12.74
N PHE A 53 59.40 42.65 12.27
CA PHE A 53 59.87 41.61 11.35
C PHE A 53 59.86 40.22 11.98
N GLU A 54 60.17 40.11 13.29
CA GLU A 54 60.08 38.85 14.02
C GLU A 54 58.63 38.35 14.19
N ILE A 55 57.67 39.25 14.47
CA ILE A 55 56.27 38.84 14.72
C ILE A 55 55.42 38.73 13.46
N ILE A 56 55.85 39.27 12.31
CA ILE A 56 55.02 39.34 11.10
C ILE A 56 54.58 37.96 10.62
N GLN A 57 55.45 36.95 10.74
CA GLN A 57 55.13 35.59 10.37
C GLN A 57 54.02 35.01 11.27
N THR A 58 54.10 35.27 12.58
CA THR A 58 53.08 34.85 13.54
C THR A 58 51.74 35.56 13.31
N GLU A 59 51.76 36.85 12.94
CA GLU A 59 50.55 37.60 12.62
C GLU A 59 49.88 37.08 11.33
N ILE A 60 50.67 36.74 10.32
CA ILE A 60 50.17 36.12 9.08
C ILE A 60 49.57 34.73 9.36
N ASP A 61 50.25 33.91 10.17
CA ASP A 61 49.71 32.61 10.60
C ASP A 61 48.40 32.76 11.39
N GLY A 62 48.28 33.82 12.20
CA GLY A 62 47.05 34.20 12.87
C GLY A 62 45.89 34.50 11.91
N VAL A 63 46.15 35.26 10.82
CA VAL A 63 45.15 35.54 9.78
C VAL A 63 44.68 34.24 9.09
N PHE A 64 45.61 33.34 8.76
CA PHE A 64 45.25 32.03 8.20
C PHE A 64 44.40 31.19 9.17
N GLY A 65 44.75 31.20 10.46
CA GLY A 65 44.01 30.49 11.50
C GLY A 65 42.56 30.98 11.66
N GLU A 66 42.35 32.30 11.65
CA GLU A 66 41.00 32.89 11.73
C GLU A 66 40.16 32.55 10.49
N ILE A 67 40.73 32.62 9.29
CA ILE A 67 40.01 32.31 8.05
C ILE A 67 39.65 30.83 7.96
N PHE A 68 40.57 29.92 8.32
CA PHE A 68 40.28 28.49 8.26
C PHE A 68 39.33 28.01 9.36
N ARG A 69 39.06 28.81 10.40
CA ARG A 69 38.01 28.51 11.38
C ARG A 69 36.62 28.42 10.75
N TYR A 70 36.37 29.22 9.69
CA TYR A 70 35.10 29.22 8.95
C TYR A 70 34.77 27.87 8.30
N LYS A 71 35.76 26.99 8.13
CA LYS A 71 35.53 25.60 7.68
C LYS A 71 34.55 24.82 8.56
N ASN A 72 34.53 25.11 9.85
CA ASN A 72 33.74 24.36 10.83
C ASN A 72 32.38 25.00 11.13
N GLU A 73 32.05 26.13 10.51
CA GLU A 73 30.77 26.79 10.70
C GLU A 73 29.67 26.10 9.88
N LYS A 74 28.57 25.74 10.54
CA LYS A 74 27.41 25.15 9.88
C LYS A 74 26.62 26.22 9.12
N ILE A 75 26.29 25.95 7.87
CA ILE A 75 25.46 26.83 7.04
C ILE A 75 24.00 26.57 7.38
N THR A 76 23.24 27.63 7.70
CA THR A 76 21.79 27.56 7.91
C THR A 76 21.05 27.44 6.58
N GLN A 77 19.83 26.90 6.59
CA GLN A 77 19.01 26.72 5.38
C GLN A 77 18.84 28.02 4.58
N ASP A 78 18.63 29.15 5.27
CA ASP A 78 18.44 30.46 4.65
C ASP A 78 19.70 30.96 3.91
N LYS A 79 20.90 30.57 4.38
CA LYS A 79 22.20 30.96 3.79
C LYS A 79 22.74 29.94 2.79
N LEU A 80 22.09 28.78 2.67
CA LEU A 80 22.55 27.68 1.83
C LEU A 80 22.60 28.08 0.36
N HIS A 81 21.51 28.66 -0.16
CA HIS A 81 21.43 29.04 -1.56
C HIS A 81 22.50 30.09 -1.93
N GLN A 82 22.69 31.09 -1.07
CA GLN A 82 23.69 32.13 -1.28
C GLN A 82 25.11 31.54 -1.26
N THR A 83 25.42 30.70 -0.28
CA THR A 83 26.76 30.06 -0.17
C THR A 83 27.06 29.17 -1.37
N THR A 84 26.07 28.40 -1.83
CA THR A 84 26.19 27.57 -3.04
C THR A 84 26.45 28.42 -4.28
N ARG A 85 25.72 29.53 -4.43
CA ARG A 85 25.93 30.49 -5.53
C ARG A 85 27.36 31.05 -5.51
N ASP A 86 27.89 31.43 -4.35
CA ASP A 86 29.24 32.00 -4.23
C ASP A 86 30.33 30.99 -4.62
N ILE A 87 30.16 29.72 -4.25
CA ILE A 87 31.06 28.63 -4.63
C ILE A 87 31.04 28.43 -6.14
N ILE A 88 29.85 28.41 -6.76
CA ILE A 88 29.70 28.26 -8.22
C ILE A 88 30.36 29.45 -8.94
N LEU A 89 30.12 30.67 -8.48
CA LEU A 89 30.73 31.87 -9.06
C LEU A 89 32.27 31.85 -8.96
N LEU A 90 32.83 31.31 -7.87
CA LEU A 90 34.28 31.10 -7.76
C LEU A 90 34.77 30.14 -8.85
N PHE A 91 34.13 28.98 -9.01
CA PHE A 91 34.52 28.01 -10.04
C PHE A 91 34.44 28.60 -11.45
N VAL A 92 33.35 29.29 -11.78
CA VAL A 92 33.17 29.97 -13.07
C VAL A 92 34.27 31.01 -13.29
N ARG A 93 34.61 31.80 -12.26
CA ARG A 93 35.68 32.81 -12.33
C ARG A 93 37.05 32.16 -12.60
N ILE A 94 37.37 31.06 -11.92
CA ILE A 94 38.64 30.35 -12.10
C ILE A 94 38.71 29.74 -13.50
N ILE A 95 37.66 29.03 -13.93
CA ILE A 95 37.55 28.43 -15.27
C ILE A 95 37.76 29.48 -16.36
N ASN A 96 37.12 30.64 -16.23
CA ASN A 96 37.28 31.74 -17.17
C ASN A 96 38.72 32.30 -17.21
N LYS A 97 39.40 32.40 -16.05
CA LYS A 97 40.80 32.85 -15.98
C LYS A 97 41.79 31.84 -16.55
N THR A 98 41.48 30.54 -16.47
CA THR A 98 42.40 29.47 -16.87
C THR A 98 42.14 28.91 -18.26
N ARG A 99 41.24 29.52 -19.04
CA ARG A 99 40.73 29.03 -20.34
C ARG A 99 41.79 28.72 -21.40
N SER A 100 42.99 29.27 -21.27
CA SER A 100 44.12 29.04 -22.18
C SER A 100 45.28 28.26 -21.53
N THR A 101 45.02 27.54 -20.43
CA THR A 101 46.02 26.79 -19.67
C THR A 101 45.57 25.36 -19.42
N GLU A 102 46.50 24.46 -19.11
CA GLU A 102 46.22 23.05 -18.73
C GLU A 102 45.31 22.90 -17.49
N TYR A 103 45.07 23.98 -16.75
CA TYR A 103 44.22 23.98 -15.58
C TYR A 103 42.73 24.11 -15.89
N TYR A 104 42.36 24.55 -17.10
CA TYR A 104 40.96 24.65 -17.52
C TYR A 104 40.22 23.32 -17.35
N ASP A 105 40.83 22.23 -17.83
CA ASP A 105 40.24 20.90 -17.76
C ASP A 105 40.13 20.38 -16.33
N LYS A 106 41.12 20.68 -15.47
CA LYS A 106 41.12 20.29 -14.04
C LYS A 106 39.99 20.97 -13.26
N TYR A 107 39.76 22.26 -13.49
CA TYR A 107 38.68 23.00 -12.83
C TYR A 107 37.30 22.66 -13.39
N THR A 108 37.20 22.44 -14.69
CA THR A 108 35.98 21.96 -15.34
C THR A 108 35.60 20.57 -14.84
N HIS A 109 36.56 19.64 -14.72
CA HIS A 109 36.34 18.31 -14.14
C HIS A 109 35.91 18.38 -12.67
N SER A 110 36.46 19.30 -11.88
CA SER A 110 36.07 19.49 -10.47
C SER A 110 34.63 20.00 -10.34
N LEU A 111 34.20 20.93 -11.22
CA LEU A 111 32.81 21.39 -11.27
C LEU A 111 31.87 20.26 -11.71
N ILE A 112 32.26 19.48 -12.72
CA ILE A 112 31.52 18.28 -13.13
C ILE A 112 31.40 17.30 -11.97
N LYS A 113 32.48 17.00 -11.24
CA LYS A 113 32.45 16.10 -10.08
C LYS A 113 31.60 16.62 -8.92
N PHE A 114 31.59 17.93 -8.68
CA PHE A 114 30.75 18.56 -7.66
C PHE A 114 29.26 18.46 -8.03
N VAL A 115 28.94 18.76 -9.30
CA VAL A 115 27.59 18.63 -9.85
C VAL A 115 27.15 17.17 -9.87
N GLU A 116 28.01 16.26 -10.37
CA GLU A 116 27.81 14.81 -10.29
C GLU A 116 27.59 14.35 -8.86
N THR A 117 28.33 14.83 -7.85
CA THR A 117 28.11 14.40 -6.45
C THR A 117 26.73 14.83 -5.92
N SER A 118 26.20 15.96 -6.38
CA SER A 118 24.82 16.38 -6.08
C SER A 118 23.76 15.54 -6.80
N TYR A 119 24.10 14.96 -7.96
CA TYR A 119 23.23 14.10 -8.76
C TYR A 119 23.44 12.60 -8.54
N ILE A 120 24.58 12.21 -7.94
CA ILE A 120 24.84 10.92 -7.34
C ILE A 120 24.01 10.93 -6.05
N GLN A 121 22.70 10.76 -6.22
CA GLN A 121 21.92 10.05 -5.21
C GLN A 121 22.74 8.83 -4.82
N GLN A 122 22.92 8.59 -3.52
CA GLN A 122 23.62 7.42 -3.02
C GLN A 122 23.08 6.19 -3.76
N ASN A 123 23.84 5.68 -4.74
CA ASN A 123 23.47 4.48 -5.47
C ASN A 123 23.55 3.33 -4.46
N SER A 124 22.39 2.99 -3.90
CA SER A 124 22.19 2.02 -2.81
C SER A 124 22.21 0.57 -3.30
N SER A 125 22.50 0.30 -4.57
CA SER A 125 22.53 -1.07 -5.11
C SER A 125 23.55 -1.97 -4.40
N ILE A 126 24.52 -1.38 -3.68
CA ILE A 126 25.59 -2.08 -2.96
C ILE A 126 25.50 -1.88 -1.43
N ASN A 127 24.72 -0.92 -0.92
CA ASN A 127 24.68 -0.59 0.50
C ASN A 127 23.53 -1.28 1.23
N GLU A 128 23.83 -2.24 2.09
CA GLU A 128 22.89 -2.87 3.05
C GLU A 128 22.57 -1.98 4.26
N MET A 129 22.87 -0.68 4.19
CA MET A 129 22.61 0.26 5.27
C MET A 129 21.27 0.97 5.06
N ILE A 130 20.31 0.66 5.93
CA ILE A 130 18.97 1.27 5.94
C ILE A 130 19.05 2.64 6.61
N GLN A 131 18.88 3.70 5.83
CA GLN A 131 18.64 5.04 6.35
C GLN A 131 17.17 5.41 6.06
N HIS A 132 16.39 5.69 7.11
CA HIS A 132 15.03 6.18 7.00
C HIS A 132 14.94 7.50 7.78
N GLY A 133 14.62 8.59 7.09
CA GLY A 133 14.54 9.90 7.70
C GLY A 133 13.22 9.99 8.46
N ILE A 134 13.27 10.26 9.77
CA ILE A 134 12.08 10.50 10.58
C ILE A 134 12.21 11.83 11.31
N THR A 135 11.11 12.59 11.34
CA THR A 135 10.95 13.76 12.21
C THR A 135 10.02 13.37 13.34
N LEU A 136 10.28 13.83 14.57
CA LEU A 136 9.48 13.47 15.74
C LEU A 136 8.82 14.71 16.36
N HIS A 137 7.53 14.60 16.67
CA HIS A 137 6.86 15.47 17.62
C HIS A 137 7.18 15.00 19.04
N ARG A 138 7.69 15.92 19.87
CA ARG A 138 7.95 15.75 21.30
C ARG A 138 7.43 16.96 22.05
N ASN A 139 7.13 16.80 23.34
CA ASN A 139 6.69 17.88 24.23
C ASN A 139 5.46 18.63 23.72
N TYR A 140 4.41 17.89 23.35
CA TYR A 140 3.10 18.43 22.98
C TYR A 140 2.04 17.97 23.98
N ASP A 141 0.95 18.73 24.06
CA ASP A 141 -0.19 18.43 24.93
C ASP A 141 -1.40 17.98 24.11
N PHE A 142 -2.14 17.01 24.65
CA PHE A 142 -3.46 16.64 24.16
C PHE A 142 -4.47 17.70 24.63
N SER A 143 -5.36 18.13 23.73
CA SER A 143 -6.47 19.03 24.10
C SER A 143 -7.74 18.28 24.47
N SER A 144 -7.95 17.09 23.88
CA SER A 144 -9.10 16.24 24.17
C SER A 144 -8.85 15.40 25.42
N ASN A 145 -9.83 15.38 26.32
CA ASN A 145 -9.85 14.47 27.47
C ASN A 145 -10.50 13.12 27.14
N ALA A 146 -10.74 12.75 25.87
CA ALA A 146 -11.53 11.57 25.54
C ALA A 146 -10.94 10.26 26.08
N LEU A 147 -9.61 10.10 26.10
CA LEU A 147 -8.96 8.90 26.65
C LEU A 147 -8.74 9.01 28.17
N ASP A 148 -8.39 10.20 28.68
CA ASP A 148 -8.19 10.45 30.12
C ASP A 148 -9.50 10.44 30.93
N SER A 149 -10.63 10.81 30.32
CA SER A 149 -11.96 10.78 30.97
C SER A 149 -12.66 9.42 30.84
N TYR A 150 -12.24 8.56 29.91
CA TYR A 150 -12.87 7.27 29.67
C TYR A 150 -12.58 6.27 30.80
N ASP A 151 -13.63 5.74 31.42
CA ASP A 151 -13.55 4.72 32.49
C ASP A 151 -12.52 5.12 33.56
N ASN A 152 -12.64 6.33 34.10
CA ASN A 152 -11.75 6.92 35.12
C ASN A 152 -10.25 6.90 34.72
N GLY A 153 -9.94 7.24 33.47
CA GLY A 153 -8.57 7.32 32.97
C GLY A 153 -7.94 5.98 32.64
N SER A 154 -8.74 4.93 32.45
CA SER A 154 -8.20 3.60 32.17
C SER A 154 -7.47 3.48 30.82
N LEU A 155 -7.63 4.46 29.94
CA LEU A 155 -6.97 4.55 28.62
C LEU A 155 -5.89 5.64 28.55
N LYS A 156 -5.63 6.36 29.64
CA LYS A 156 -4.62 7.44 29.70
C LYS A 156 -3.23 7.00 29.23
N TRP A 157 -2.87 5.75 29.49
CA TRP A 157 -1.58 5.18 29.09
C TRP A 157 -1.29 5.29 27.58
N ILE A 158 -2.33 5.41 26.73
CA ILE A 158 -2.19 5.61 25.28
C ILE A 158 -1.62 7.00 24.98
N GLU A 159 -2.08 8.04 25.68
CA GLU A 159 -1.51 9.39 25.57
C GLU A 159 -0.08 9.41 26.14
N ASP A 160 0.13 8.73 27.26
CA ASP A 160 1.44 8.67 27.93
C ASP A 160 2.50 7.99 27.06
N VAL A 161 2.18 6.89 26.37
CA VAL A 161 3.13 6.21 25.46
C VAL A 161 3.48 7.12 24.28
N MET A 162 2.51 7.83 23.71
CA MET A 162 2.72 8.76 22.59
C MET A 162 3.59 9.97 23.00
N LYS A 163 3.36 10.53 24.19
CA LYS A 163 4.17 11.61 24.77
C LYS A 163 5.59 11.16 25.08
N LYS A 164 5.75 10.01 25.76
CA LYS A 164 7.06 9.47 26.17
C LYS A 164 7.93 9.11 24.96
N CYS A 165 7.41 8.28 24.05
CA CYS A 165 8.19 7.77 22.90
C CYS A 165 8.45 8.83 21.82
N GLY A 166 7.60 9.85 21.76
CA GLY A 166 7.49 10.76 20.62
C GLY A 166 6.76 10.10 19.44
N VAL A 167 6.04 10.92 18.67
CA VAL A 167 5.27 10.48 17.50
C VAL A 167 5.98 10.94 16.23
N ILE A 168 6.11 10.04 15.26
CA ILE A 168 6.67 10.34 13.94
C ILE A 168 5.75 11.34 13.23
N ALA A 169 6.29 12.53 12.96
CA ALA A 169 5.66 13.66 12.30
C ALA A 169 5.68 13.51 10.78
N SER A 170 6.84 13.12 10.26
CA SER A 170 7.05 12.84 8.85
C SER A 170 8.11 11.76 8.71
N GLU A 171 7.96 10.97 7.64
CA GLU A 171 8.88 9.92 7.26
C GLU A 171 9.27 10.11 5.79
N GLN A 172 10.55 9.94 5.48
CA GLN A 172 11.05 10.05 4.12
C GLN A 172 12.04 8.91 3.83
N PRO A 173 11.87 8.18 2.70
CA PRO A 173 12.87 7.23 2.27
C PRO A 173 14.16 7.99 1.91
N VAL A 174 15.27 7.66 2.56
CA VAL A 174 16.59 8.26 2.24
C VAL A 174 17.15 7.63 0.96
N GLN A 175 16.74 6.39 0.67
CA GLN A 175 17.16 5.63 -0.50
C GLN A 175 15.94 5.29 -1.36
N SER A 176 16.10 5.43 -2.68
CA SER A 176 15.09 5.04 -3.67
C SER A 176 14.88 3.53 -3.67
N HIS A 177 15.96 2.75 -3.66
CA HIS A 177 15.96 1.30 -3.54
C HIS A 177 16.58 0.86 -2.20
N THR A 178 15.99 -0.10 -1.51
CA THR A 178 16.51 -0.57 -0.20
C THR A 178 16.59 -2.08 -0.15
N ARG A 179 17.66 -2.64 0.42
CA ARG A 179 17.76 -4.08 0.71
C ARG A 179 17.76 -4.32 2.21
N ILE A 180 16.91 -5.23 2.67
CA ILE A 180 16.67 -5.51 4.09
C ILE A 180 16.99 -6.98 4.38
N ALA A 181 17.98 -7.20 5.23
CA ALA A 181 18.20 -8.49 5.87
C ALA A 181 17.29 -8.61 7.09
N THR A 182 16.62 -9.76 7.20
CA THR A 182 15.73 -10.09 8.31
C THR A 182 16.15 -11.40 8.95
N ASP A 183 15.99 -11.52 10.27
CA ASP A 183 16.36 -12.73 10.99
C ASP A 183 15.43 -13.90 10.65
N ALA A 184 14.14 -13.63 10.40
CA ALA A 184 13.17 -14.63 9.96
C ALA A 184 12.87 -14.53 8.45
N LYS A 185 12.96 -15.66 7.74
CA LYS A 185 12.69 -15.73 6.29
C LYS A 185 11.22 -15.97 5.95
N LYS A 186 10.44 -16.39 6.95
CA LYS A 186 9.00 -16.66 6.84
C LYS A 186 8.32 -16.43 8.18
N ARG A 187 6.99 -16.43 8.14
CA ARG A 187 6.14 -16.35 9.33
C ARG A 187 6.27 -17.64 10.15
N GLU A 188 6.43 -17.49 11.47
CA GLU A 188 6.54 -18.61 12.42
C GLU A 188 5.34 -18.74 13.37
N TYR A 189 4.49 -17.71 13.51
CA TYR A 189 3.44 -17.69 14.52
C TYR A 189 2.04 -17.52 13.92
N ALA A 190 1.10 -18.36 14.33
CA ALA A 190 -0.32 -18.15 14.09
C ALA A 190 -0.85 -16.99 14.97
N MET A 191 -1.81 -16.22 14.48
CA MET A 191 -2.37 -15.06 15.18
C MET A 191 -3.79 -15.39 15.57
N HIS A 192 -4.09 -15.36 16.86
CA HIS A 192 -5.41 -15.71 17.39
C HIS A 192 -5.89 -14.65 18.38
N ARG A 193 -7.21 -14.61 18.55
CA ARG A 193 -7.86 -13.84 19.60
C ARG A 193 -7.58 -14.50 20.96
N ILE A 194 -6.99 -13.73 21.87
CA ILE A 194 -6.52 -14.25 23.18
C ILE A 194 -7.41 -13.85 24.35
N ASP A 195 -8.26 -12.85 24.17
CA ASP A 195 -9.29 -12.50 25.16
C ASP A 195 -10.51 -13.41 25.04
N ARG A 196 -11.21 -13.60 26.16
CA ARG A 196 -12.58 -14.14 26.15
C ARG A 196 -13.58 -13.06 25.74
N GLU A 197 -14.70 -13.48 25.17
CA GLU A 197 -15.83 -12.58 24.93
C GLU A 197 -16.56 -12.28 26.24
N ASP A 198 -16.94 -11.02 26.44
CA ASP A 198 -17.77 -10.61 27.57
C ASP A 198 -19.26 -10.87 27.27
N ASP A 199 -19.59 -12.12 26.93
CA ASP A 199 -20.97 -12.52 26.65
C ASP A 199 -21.71 -12.77 27.97
N LYS A 200 -22.54 -11.79 28.36
CA LYS A 200 -23.38 -11.83 29.57
C LYS A 200 -24.65 -12.69 29.40
N THR A 201 -24.87 -13.28 28.23
CA THR A 201 -26.15 -13.87 27.78
C THR A 201 -26.20 -15.39 27.82
N LEU A 202 -25.09 -16.08 28.02
CA LEU A 202 -25.08 -17.54 28.15
C LEU A 202 -25.47 -17.95 29.57
N GLU A 203 -26.66 -18.54 29.75
CA GLU A 203 -27.01 -19.28 30.97
C GLU A 203 -26.07 -20.48 31.10
N ARG A 204 -25.13 -20.40 32.05
CA ARG A 204 -24.12 -21.45 32.28
C ARG A 204 -24.68 -22.44 33.29
N ASN A 205 -24.88 -23.69 32.86
CA ASN A 205 -25.27 -24.80 33.73
C ASN A 205 -24.00 -25.50 34.28
N TYR A 206 -23.89 -25.62 35.59
CA TYR A 206 -22.73 -26.19 36.28
C TYR A 206 -23.03 -27.52 36.99
N ASP A 207 -24.17 -28.16 36.68
CA ASP A 207 -24.69 -29.31 37.42
C ASP A 207 -23.89 -30.62 37.18
N ASP A 208 -23.15 -30.73 36.07
CA ASP A 208 -22.33 -31.91 35.71
C ASP A 208 -20.86 -31.53 35.51
N VAL A 209 -19.92 -32.40 35.90
CA VAL A 209 -18.47 -32.21 35.76
C VAL A 209 -18.08 -31.97 34.30
N ASN A 210 -18.72 -32.67 33.35
CA ASN A 210 -18.46 -32.44 31.93
C ASN A 210 -19.03 -31.10 31.46
N GLN A 211 -20.11 -30.60 32.05
CA GLN A 211 -20.62 -29.26 31.75
C GLN A 211 -19.77 -28.17 32.41
N TYR A 212 -19.26 -28.41 33.61
CA TYR A 212 -18.32 -27.53 34.30
C TYR A 212 -17.03 -27.32 33.51
N ILE A 213 -16.42 -28.40 33.00
CA ILE A 213 -15.20 -28.33 32.16
C ILE A 213 -15.48 -27.60 30.84
N LYS A 214 -16.66 -27.80 30.23
CA LYS A 214 -17.08 -27.09 29.01
C LYS A 214 -17.35 -25.60 29.24
N ASN A 215 -17.81 -25.22 30.43
CA ASN A 215 -18.18 -23.85 30.80
C ASN A 215 -17.03 -23.09 31.51
N LEU A 216 -15.84 -23.68 31.59
CA LEU A 216 -14.65 -23.11 32.22
C LEU A 216 -13.91 -22.21 31.22
N ASP A 217 -13.98 -20.89 31.46
CA ASP A 217 -13.26 -19.91 30.64
C ASP A 217 -11.74 -20.00 30.90
N THR A 218 -10.99 -20.60 29.99
CA THR A 218 -9.52 -20.72 30.10
C THR A 218 -8.78 -19.46 29.64
N LYS A 219 -9.45 -18.54 28.94
CA LYS A 219 -8.87 -17.30 28.40
C LYS A 219 -9.05 -16.10 29.34
N PRO A 220 -8.02 -15.24 29.53
CA PRO A 220 -8.15 -14.00 30.30
C PRO A 220 -9.11 -12.99 29.64
N THR A 221 -9.68 -12.07 30.43
CA THR A 221 -10.41 -10.89 29.90
C THR A 221 -9.48 -9.89 29.24
N ALA A 222 -9.97 -9.09 28.29
CA ALA A 222 -9.19 -7.98 27.72
C ALA A 222 -8.67 -6.96 28.77
N VAL A 223 -9.41 -6.78 29.88
CA VAL A 223 -9.01 -5.91 31.01
C VAL A 223 -7.66 -6.32 31.61
N PHE A 224 -7.37 -7.63 31.64
CA PHE A 224 -6.09 -8.16 32.13
C PHE A 224 -4.91 -7.65 31.28
N PHE A 225 -5.03 -7.75 29.95
CA PHE A 225 -3.99 -7.30 29.03
C PHE A 225 -3.85 -5.77 29.04
N LYS A 226 -4.96 -5.02 29.08
CA LYS A 226 -4.97 -3.56 29.23
C LYS A 226 -4.14 -3.11 30.45
N LYS A 227 -4.37 -3.70 31.63
CA LYS A 227 -3.65 -3.34 32.86
C LYS A 227 -2.14 -3.62 32.75
N ARG A 228 -1.75 -4.69 32.07
CA ARG A 228 -0.33 -5.01 31.85
C ARG A 228 0.35 -4.04 30.89
N LEU A 229 -0.34 -3.63 29.82
CA LEU A 229 0.16 -2.60 28.92
C LEU A 229 0.35 -1.26 29.62
N ALA A 230 -0.64 -0.80 30.39
CA ALA A 230 -0.53 0.42 31.17
C ALA A 230 0.68 0.37 32.12
N LYS A 231 0.80 -0.71 32.92
CA LYS A 231 1.94 -0.92 33.82
C LYS A 231 3.29 -0.98 33.09
N PHE A 232 3.33 -1.54 31.88
CA PHE A 232 4.54 -1.54 31.07
C PHE A 232 4.92 -0.11 30.64
N VAL A 233 3.96 0.67 30.12
CA VAL A 233 4.18 2.06 29.67
C VAL A 233 4.65 2.96 30.81
N ASP A 234 4.22 2.71 32.04
CA ASP A 234 4.71 3.42 33.22
C ASP A 234 6.21 3.24 33.44
N ASN A 235 6.75 2.06 33.10
CA ASN A 235 8.11 1.63 33.44
C ASN A 235 9.04 1.43 32.22
N MET A 236 8.56 1.64 31.00
CA MET A 236 9.33 1.41 29.78
C MET A 236 10.40 2.50 29.57
N ASP A 237 11.49 2.16 28.88
CA ASP A 237 12.42 3.17 28.36
C ASP A 237 11.82 3.82 27.10
N ALA A 238 11.45 5.09 27.24
CA ALA A 238 10.91 5.92 26.18
C ALA A 238 11.84 6.02 24.95
N ASN A 239 13.15 5.85 25.15
CA ASN A 239 14.09 5.90 24.05
C ASN A 239 14.00 4.68 23.16
N ASP A 240 13.57 3.52 23.64
CA ASP A 240 13.59 2.26 22.88
C ASP A 240 12.43 2.08 21.91
N TYR A 241 11.38 2.88 22.06
CA TYR A 241 10.17 2.80 21.26
C TYR A 241 9.88 4.13 20.56
N ARG A 242 9.20 4.05 19.41
CA ARG A 242 8.68 5.20 18.67
C ARG A 242 7.22 4.96 18.34
N CYS A 243 6.43 6.02 18.35
CA CYS A 243 5.04 5.95 17.92
C CYS A 243 4.91 6.43 16.47
N LYS A 244 4.09 5.76 15.67
CA LYS A 244 3.62 6.24 14.36
C LYS A 244 2.09 6.20 14.38
N ILE A 245 1.45 7.24 13.86
CA ILE A 245 0.00 7.23 13.68
C ILE A 245 -0.35 7.24 12.20
N ILE A 246 -1.41 6.53 11.86
CA ILE A 246 -2.11 6.67 10.57
C ILE A 246 -3.47 7.26 10.89
N LYS A 247 -3.72 8.46 10.38
CA LYS A 247 -4.97 9.20 10.63
C LYS A 247 -5.87 9.22 9.39
N HIS A 248 -5.28 9.24 8.21
CA HIS A 248 -6.01 9.26 6.95
C HIS A 248 -6.11 7.83 6.41
N GLY A 249 -7.34 7.34 6.29
CA GLY A 249 -7.66 5.95 6.01
C GLY A 249 -9.04 5.60 6.58
N LEU A 250 -9.45 4.35 6.42
CA LEU A 250 -10.73 3.87 6.97
C LEU A 250 -10.75 3.80 8.49
N VAL A 251 -9.58 3.58 9.11
CA VAL A 251 -9.44 3.41 10.56
C VAL A 251 -8.16 4.06 11.03
N LYS A 252 -8.19 4.61 12.24
CA LYS A 252 -7.04 5.28 12.87
C LYS A 252 -6.15 4.25 13.54
N VAL A 253 -4.87 4.22 13.18
CA VAL A 253 -3.93 3.21 13.68
C VAL A 253 -2.83 3.87 14.49
N LEU A 254 -2.55 3.35 15.68
CA LEU A 254 -1.37 3.68 16.48
C LEU A 254 -0.39 2.51 16.43
N TYR A 255 0.81 2.76 15.91
CA TYR A 255 1.94 1.86 16.00
C TYR A 255 2.81 2.25 17.19
N ILE A 256 3.17 1.27 18.02
CA ILE A 256 4.20 1.37 19.05
C ILE A 256 5.32 0.42 18.62
N ILE A 257 6.43 0.95 18.15
CA ILE A 257 7.47 0.19 17.44
C ILE A 257 8.77 0.26 18.21
N GLN A 258 9.32 -0.89 18.58
CA GLN A 258 10.67 -0.98 19.13
C GLN A 258 11.71 -0.64 18.04
N LYS A 259 12.81 0.03 18.42
CA LYS A 259 13.85 0.53 17.48
C LYS A 259 14.36 -0.46 16.43
N SER A 260 14.50 -1.74 16.74
CA SER A 260 14.94 -2.80 15.82
C SER A 260 13.97 -3.01 14.65
N TYR A 261 12.70 -2.66 14.84
CA TYR A 261 11.65 -2.74 13.83
C TYR A 261 11.49 -1.45 13.00
N ILE A 262 12.22 -0.36 13.31
CA ILE A 262 12.15 0.90 12.55
C ILE A 262 12.52 0.70 11.07
N LYS A 263 13.36 -0.29 10.77
CA LYS A 263 13.71 -0.65 9.39
C LYS A 263 12.49 -0.89 8.49
N TYR A 264 11.40 -1.39 9.06
CA TYR A 264 10.16 -1.71 8.36
C TYR A 264 9.25 -0.51 8.10
N LEU A 265 9.59 0.69 8.61
CA LEU A 265 8.92 1.92 8.18
C LEU A 265 9.10 2.15 6.68
N THR A 266 10.25 1.75 6.13
CA THR A 266 10.57 1.82 4.70
C THR A 266 9.60 0.99 3.85
N ASP A 267 9.27 -0.23 4.26
CA ASP A 267 8.27 -1.07 3.59
C ASP A 267 6.85 -0.53 3.81
N ASN A 268 6.51 -0.15 5.05
CA ASN A 268 5.21 0.38 5.40
C ASN A 268 4.88 1.67 4.62
N HIS A 269 5.86 2.56 4.47
CA HIS A 269 5.79 3.76 3.63
C HIS A 269 5.43 3.40 2.19
N ARG A 270 6.05 2.37 1.61
CA ARG A 270 5.75 1.95 0.22
C ARG A 270 4.38 1.31 0.09
N LEU A 271 3.90 0.63 1.13
CA LEU A 271 2.63 -0.08 1.12
C LEU A 271 1.42 0.84 1.33
N ILE A 272 1.50 1.81 2.25
CA ILE A 272 0.35 2.63 2.70
C ILE A 272 0.52 4.12 2.34
N THR A 273 1.73 4.56 1.99
CA THR A 273 2.15 5.97 1.81
C THR A 273 2.23 6.76 3.12
N ALA A 274 3.27 7.58 3.26
CA ALA A 274 3.46 8.45 4.42
C ALA A 274 2.26 9.38 4.63
N ASP A 275 1.82 9.47 5.89
CA ASP A 275 1.00 10.57 6.35
C ASP A 275 1.89 11.61 7.02
N GLU A 276 1.75 12.86 6.58
CA GLU A 276 2.27 13.98 7.34
C GLU A 276 1.33 14.25 8.51
N VAL A 277 1.89 14.20 9.71
CA VAL A 277 1.19 14.39 10.97
C VAL A 277 1.59 15.75 11.53
N GLY A 278 0.64 16.67 11.58
CA GLY A 278 0.77 17.95 12.26
C GLY A 278 0.44 17.84 13.76
N LEU A 279 0.82 18.86 14.53
CA LEU A 279 0.51 18.91 15.97
C LEU A 279 -1.00 18.91 16.26
N ASN A 280 -1.81 19.53 15.39
CA ASN A 280 -3.26 19.53 15.54
C ASN A 280 -3.88 18.14 15.37
N ASP A 281 -3.23 17.24 14.64
CA ASP A 281 -3.74 15.88 14.46
C ASP A 281 -3.53 15.02 15.71
N LEU A 282 -2.49 15.33 16.49
CA LEU A 282 -2.16 14.61 17.72
C LEU A 282 -3.10 14.97 18.86
N LYS A 283 -3.52 16.24 18.91
CA LYS A 283 -4.31 16.83 19.99
C LYS A 283 -5.57 16.07 20.37
N ASP A 284 -6.26 15.51 19.37
CA ASP A 284 -7.55 14.82 19.54
C ASP A 284 -7.51 13.38 18.99
N PHE A 285 -6.31 12.78 18.90
CA PHE A 285 -6.13 11.46 18.32
C PHE A 285 -6.64 10.36 19.26
N VAL A 286 -7.61 9.58 18.78
CA VAL A 286 -8.11 8.35 19.41
C VAL A 286 -7.91 7.20 18.41
N PRO A 287 -7.11 6.17 18.75
CA PRO A 287 -6.89 5.05 17.84
C PRO A 287 -8.08 4.10 17.81
N ASP A 288 -8.38 3.57 16.63
CA ASP A 288 -9.27 2.42 16.43
C ASP A 288 -8.49 1.09 16.54
N VAL A 289 -7.19 1.14 16.22
CA VAL A 289 -6.29 0.01 16.22
C VAL A 289 -4.97 0.39 16.92
N ILE A 290 -4.47 -0.50 17.79
CA ILE A 290 -3.14 -0.38 18.40
C ILE A 290 -2.31 -1.60 18.00
N LEU A 291 -1.14 -1.34 17.42
CA LEU A 291 -0.16 -2.34 17.02
C LEU A 291 1.12 -2.14 17.82
N PHE A 292 1.38 -3.04 18.76
CA PHE A 292 2.59 -3.00 19.57
C PHE A 292 3.59 -4.06 19.09
N TYR A 293 4.62 -3.59 18.37
CA TYR A 293 5.71 -4.42 17.85
C TYR A 293 6.95 -4.39 18.74
N GLY A 294 7.35 -5.56 19.23
CA GLY A 294 8.57 -5.74 20.02
C GLY A 294 8.38 -5.52 21.52
N ALA A 295 7.23 -5.92 22.08
CA ALA A 295 6.99 -5.90 23.52
C ALA A 295 7.84 -6.96 24.26
N PRO A 296 8.20 -6.75 25.54
CA PRO A 296 8.80 -7.82 26.34
C PRO A 296 7.82 -8.99 26.55
N GLU A 297 8.31 -10.23 26.51
CA GLU A 297 7.45 -11.44 26.60
C GLU A 297 6.55 -11.46 27.85
N LYS A 298 7.05 -10.92 28.97
CA LYS A 298 6.32 -10.86 30.24
C LYS A 298 5.05 -10.00 30.18
N VAL A 299 4.92 -9.11 29.18
CA VAL A 299 3.72 -8.27 28.98
C VAL A 299 2.51 -9.13 28.61
N ILE A 300 2.68 -10.15 27.77
CA ILE A 300 1.58 -11.03 27.32
C ILE A 300 1.57 -12.37 28.06
N SER A 301 2.74 -12.87 28.47
CA SER A 301 2.98 -14.23 29.03
C SER A 301 2.74 -15.37 28.04
N TYR A 302 1.49 -15.79 27.81
CA TYR A 302 1.12 -16.81 26.82
C TYR A 302 -0.36 -16.66 26.45
N PRO A 303 -0.77 -16.72 25.16
CA PRO A 303 0.06 -16.92 23.96
C PRO A 303 1.09 -15.81 23.72
N GLN A 304 2.23 -16.12 23.08
CA GLN A 304 3.31 -15.15 22.87
C GLN A 304 2.94 -14.05 21.87
N ILE A 305 1.99 -14.30 20.96
CA ILE A 305 1.42 -13.33 20.02
C ILE A 305 -0.09 -13.50 20.04
N GLY A 306 -0.82 -12.40 20.05
CA GLY A 306 -2.26 -12.43 20.05
C GLY A 306 -2.88 -11.05 19.96
N TYR A 307 -4.17 -11.01 19.64
CA TYR A 307 -4.96 -9.79 19.67
C TYR A 307 -6.15 -9.88 20.62
N PHE A 308 -6.60 -8.72 21.09
CA PHE A 308 -7.72 -8.58 22.02
C PHE A 308 -8.40 -7.22 21.83
N ASN A 309 -9.62 -7.09 22.38
CA ASN A 309 -10.44 -5.89 22.22
C ASN A 309 -10.44 -5.04 23.49
N ILE A 310 -9.89 -3.83 23.43
CA ILE A 310 -10.02 -2.85 24.52
C ILE A 310 -11.29 -2.02 24.27
N LYS A 311 -12.17 -1.86 25.27
CA LYS A 311 -13.31 -0.94 25.17
C LYS A 311 -12.81 0.50 25.07
N GLY A 312 -13.29 1.25 24.08
CA GLY A 312 -12.93 2.65 23.84
C GLY A 312 -14.16 3.52 23.57
N PRO A 313 -13.95 4.84 23.36
CA PRO A 313 -15.03 5.80 23.15
C PRO A 313 -15.73 5.65 21.79
N ASN A 314 -15.02 5.17 20.76
CA ASN A 314 -15.54 4.97 19.40
C ASN A 314 -15.73 3.47 19.06
N GLY A 315 -16.20 2.69 20.03
CA GLY A 315 -16.26 1.22 19.95
C GLY A 315 -14.98 0.56 20.46
N ASN A 316 -14.75 -0.70 20.07
CA ASN A 316 -13.57 -1.41 20.55
C ASN A 316 -12.32 -0.90 19.80
N ILE A 317 -11.23 -0.76 20.55
CA ILE A 317 -9.87 -0.55 20.06
C ILE A 317 -9.24 -1.93 19.87
N LYS A 318 -9.01 -2.31 18.60
CA LYS A 318 -8.40 -3.61 18.26
C LYS A 318 -6.92 -3.55 18.59
N THR A 319 -6.45 -4.40 19.50
CA THR A 319 -5.08 -4.33 20.00
C THR A 319 -4.33 -5.62 19.73
N LEU A 320 -3.17 -5.51 19.08
CA LEU A 320 -2.25 -6.62 18.85
C LEU A 320 -0.90 -6.31 19.50
N VAL A 321 -0.32 -7.34 20.11
CA VAL A 321 1.03 -7.25 20.69
C VAL A 321 1.90 -8.39 20.15
N THR A 322 3.10 -8.07 19.69
CA THR A 322 4.13 -9.04 19.29
C THR A 322 5.38 -8.90 20.16
N PRO A 323 6.07 -10.01 20.48
CA PRO A 323 7.23 -9.99 21.34
C PRO A 323 8.48 -9.56 20.57
N LEU A 324 9.50 -9.09 21.28
CA LEU A 324 10.82 -8.84 20.70
C LEU A 324 11.59 -10.17 20.52
N LYS A 325 11.46 -10.82 19.36
CA LYS A 325 12.21 -12.05 18.99
C LYS A 325 12.75 -11.99 17.56
N SER A 326 13.83 -12.72 17.30
CA SER A 326 14.35 -12.95 15.93
C SER A 326 13.30 -13.63 15.03
N LYS A 327 12.55 -14.58 15.60
CA LYS A 327 11.45 -15.29 14.92
C LYS A 327 10.30 -14.38 14.46
N THR A 328 10.17 -13.19 15.06
CA THR A 328 9.16 -12.19 14.67
C THR A 328 9.72 -11.10 13.75
N ASP A 329 11.03 -11.03 13.56
CA ASP A 329 11.72 -10.08 12.66
C ASP A 329 11.56 -10.51 11.19
N TYR A 330 10.35 -10.35 10.67
CA TYR A 330 10.00 -10.51 9.26
C TYR A 330 8.88 -9.53 8.93
N PHE A 331 8.95 -8.82 7.79
CA PHE A 331 7.94 -7.81 7.45
C PHE A 331 6.52 -8.39 7.33
N GLY A 332 6.39 -9.66 6.93
CA GLY A 332 5.10 -10.35 6.92
C GLY A 332 4.45 -10.45 8.31
N ASN A 333 5.23 -10.44 9.39
CA ASN A 333 4.77 -10.37 10.78
C ASN A 333 4.42 -8.95 11.25
N ILE A 334 4.47 -7.95 10.36
CA ILE A 334 4.01 -6.58 10.57
C ILE A 334 2.81 -6.29 9.66
N LYS A 335 2.95 -6.63 8.36
CA LYS A 335 1.90 -6.46 7.36
C LYS A 335 0.62 -7.22 7.73
N LYS A 336 0.72 -8.54 7.93
CA LYS A 336 -0.45 -9.40 8.14
C LYS A 336 -1.20 -9.11 9.44
N PRO A 337 -0.55 -8.90 10.60
CA PRO A 337 -1.29 -8.50 11.79
C PRO A 337 -1.98 -7.15 11.67
N TRP A 338 -1.34 -6.18 11.00
CA TRP A 338 -2.01 -4.91 10.68
C TRP A 338 -3.29 -5.20 9.89
N LEU A 339 -3.22 -5.94 8.77
CA LEU A 339 -4.41 -6.33 8.00
C LEU A 339 -5.48 -7.03 8.86
N THR A 340 -5.11 -7.99 9.71
CA THR A 340 -6.05 -8.66 10.62
C THR A 340 -6.79 -7.65 11.51
N MET A 341 -6.09 -6.70 12.11
CA MET A 341 -6.72 -5.73 13.03
C MET A 341 -7.62 -4.76 12.28
N MET A 342 -7.24 -4.38 11.07
CA MET A 342 -8.06 -3.55 10.20
C MET A 342 -9.34 -4.30 9.80
N ASN A 343 -9.23 -5.58 9.42
CA ASN A 343 -10.37 -6.45 9.10
C ASN A 343 -11.36 -6.54 10.26
N GLU A 344 -10.88 -6.80 11.48
CA GLU A 344 -11.75 -6.89 12.66
C GLU A 344 -12.41 -5.55 13.01
N LYS A 345 -11.74 -4.42 12.77
CA LYS A 345 -12.38 -3.10 12.95
C LYS A 345 -13.41 -2.81 11.86
N VAL A 346 -13.15 -3.17 10.61
CA VAL A 346 -14.10 -3.00 9.50
C VAL A 346 -15.35 -3.84 9.70
N LYS A 347 -15.22 -5.08 10.22
CA LYS A 347 -16.38 -5.88 10.63
C LYS A 347 -17.24 -5.16 11.66
N GLU A 348 -16.61 -4.56 12.68
CA GLU A 348 -17.31 -3.77 13.69
C GLU A 348 -17.99 -2.52 13.09
N MET A 349 -17.40 -1.91 12.06
CA MET A 349 -17.99 -0.79 11.30
C MET A 349 -19.16 -1.21 10.39
N GLY A 350 -19.42 -2.51 10.22
CA GLY A 350 -20.46 -3.02 9.33
C GLY A 350 -20.01 -3.16 7.87
N GLY A 351 -18.70 -3.19 7.61
CA GLY A 351 -18.14 -3.55 6.31
C GLY A 351 -17.72 -5.02 6.25
N MET A 352 -17.51 -5.51 5.03
CA MET A 352 -17.03 -6.87 4.78
C MET A 352 -15.60 -6.83 4.23
N PRO A 353 -14.60 -7.35 4.95
CA PRO A 353 -13.26 -7.51 4.39
C PRO A 353 -13.20 -8.64 3.36
N VAL A 354 -12.42 -8.42 2.32
CA VAL A 354 -12.25 -9.33 1.18
C VAL A 354 -10.77 -9.50 0.84
N HIS A 355 -10.30 -10.74 0.84
CA HIS A 355 -9.01 -11.20 0.36
C HIS A 355 -9.10 -11.44 -1.13
N GLY A 356 -8.97 -10.36 -1.89
CA GLY A 356 -9.06 -10.41 -3.34
C GLY A 356 -8.44 -9.20 -4.00
N SER A 357 -8.44 -9.25 -5.32
CA SER A 357 -8.06 -8.12 -6.13
C SER A 357 -9.31 -7.36 -6.59
N LEU A 358 -9.17 -6.04 -6.71
CA LEU A 358 -10.22 -5.15 -7.19
C LEU A 358 -9.61 -4.25 -8.26
N PHE A 359 -10.22 -4.18 -9.42
CA PHE A 359 -9.73 -3.33 -10.50
C PHE A 359 -10.86 -2.75 -11.34
N ALA A 360 -10.62 -1.57 -11.90
CA ALA A 360 -11.51 -0.88 -12.80
C ALA A 360 -11.02 -1.04 -14.24
N VAL A 361 -11.94 -1.39 -15.13
CA VAL A 361 -11.73 -1.43 -16.58
C VAL A 361 -12.46 -0.25 -17.20
N GLU A 362 -11.73 0.56 -17.95
CA GLU A 362 -12.28 1.67 -18.72
C GLU A 362 -12.35 1.28 -20.20
N GLU A 363 -13.54 1.40 -20.80
CA GLU A 363 -13.72 1.24 -22.25
C GLU A 363 -13.37 2.53 -23.02
N GLU A 364 -13.18 2.40 -24.34
CA GLU A 364 -12.82 3.54 -25.22
C GLU A 364 -13.84 4.70 -25.22
N ASP A 365 -15.07 4.45 -24.79
CA ASP A 365 -16.11 5.48 -24.68
C ASP A 365 -16.23 6.09 -23.27
N GLY A 366 -15.34 5.72 -22.36
CA GLY A 366 -15.23 6.25 -20.99
C GLY A 366 -16.10 5.52 -19.97
N SER A 367 -16.81 4.45 -20.36
CA SER A 367 -17.55 3.60 -19.41
C SER A 367 -16.58 2.89 -18.47
N ILE A 368 -16.91 2.87 -17.17
CA ILE A 368 -16.11 2.21 -16.13
C ILE A 368 -16.88 0.98 -15.64
N PHE A 369 -16.18 -0.14 -15.57
CA PHE A 369 -16.68 -1.37 -14.95
C PHE A 369 -15.69 -1.83 -13.88
N VAL A 370 -16.18 -2.10 -12.67
CA VAL A 370 -15.33 -2.52 -11.55
C VAL A 370 -15.53 -4.00 -11.28
N ILE A 371 -14.43 -4.73 -11.24
CA ILE A 371 -14.40 -6.19 -11.11
C ILE A 371 -13.68 -6.55 -9.81
N GLN A 372 -14.38 -7.31 -8.99
CA GLN A 372 -13.84 -8.01 -7.83
C GLN A 372 -13.43 -9.43 -8.23
N VAL A 373 -12.23 -9.85 -7.82
CA VAL A 373 -11.76 -11.24 -7.90
C VAL A 373 -11.31 -11.70 -6.52
N ASP A 374 -12.13 -12.52 -5.89
CA ASP A 374 -11.88 -13.13 -4.58
C ASP A 374 -11.27 -14.54 -4.73
N GLY A 375 -10.69 -15.09 -3.68
CA GLY A 375 -10.26 -16.48 -3.58
C GLY A 375 -9.16 -16.67 -2.55
N ASP A 376 -8.93 -17.89 -2.08
CA ASP A 376 -7.92 -18.14 -1.04
C ASP A 376 -6.47 -17.87 -1.53
N SER A 377 -5.52 -17.72 -0.60
CA SER A 377 -4.11 -17.49 -0.92
C SER A 377 -3.54 -18.61 -1.79
N GLY A 378 -2.92 -18.27 -2.92
CA GLY A 378 -2.27 -19.24 -3.83
C GLY A 378 -3.19 -19.86 -4.89
N VAL A 379 -4.44 -19.42 -5.00
CA VAL A 379 -5.33 -19.78 -6.12
C VAL A 379 -4.90 -19.19 -7.46
N GLY A 380 -3.99 -18.22 -7.53
CA GLY A 380 -3.52 -17.64 -8.79
C GLY A 380 -4.13 -16.28 -9.17
N LYS A 381 -4.63 -15.49 -8.19
CA LYS A 381 -5.28 -14.18 -8.41
C LYS A 381 -4.31 -13.17 -9.02
N SER A 382 -3.14 -13.01 -8.39
CA SER A 382 -2.12 -12.04 -8.79
C SER A 382 -1.51 -12.38 -10.15
N GLU A 383 -1.26 -13.67 -10.40
CA GLU A 383 -0.73 -14.16 -11.68
C GLU A 383 -1.72 -13.93 -12.84
N MET A 384 -3.02 -14.18 -12.60
CA MET A 384 -4.07 -13.90 -13.59
C MET A 384 -4.18 -12.41 -13.89
N LEU A 385 -4.16 -11.57 -12.85
CA LEU A 385 -4.25 -10.12 -12.97
C LEU A 385 -3.04 -9.54 -13.70
N ALA A 386 -1.83 -9.99 -13.38
CA ALA A 386 -0.61 -9.61 -14.11
C ALA A 386 -0.69 -10.02 -15.59
N ALA A 387 -1.16 -11.24 -15.89
CA ALA A 387 -1.33 -11.69 -17.27
C ALA A 387 -2.39 -10.89 -18.04
N MET A 388 -3.49 -10.51 -17.39
CA MET A 388 -4.51 -9.62 -17.98
C MET A 388 -3.95 -8.22 -18.25
N MET A 389 -3.19 -7.66 -17.31
CA MET A 389 -2.52 -6.37 -17.50
C MET A 389 -1.50 -6.41 -18.64
N LEU A 390 -0.69 -7.48 -18.73
CA LEU A 390 0.26 -7.66 -19.84
C LEU A 390 -0.42 -7.68 -21.20
N LYS A 391 -1.57 -8.37 -21.33
CA LYS A 391 -2.35 -8.37 -22.57
C LYS A 391 -2.87 -7.00 -22.93
N TRP A 392 -3.38 -6.27 -21.94
CA TRP A 392 -3.79 -4.88 -22.14
C TRP A 392 -2.62 -4.00 -22.60
N LEU A 393 -1.45 -4.12 -21.97
CA LEU A 393 -0.23 -3.38 -22.35
C LEU A 393 0.23 -3.72 -23.77
N LYS A 394 0.07 -4.98 -24.21
CA LYS A 394 0.32 -5.43 -25.59
C LYS A 394 -0.77 -5.01 -26.59
N LYS A 395 -1.85 -4.36 -26.13
CA LYS A 395 -3.04 -3.97 -26.92
C LYS A 395 -3.80 -5.17 -27.49
N ASP A 396 -3.77 -6.30 -26.81
CA ASP A 396 -4.46 -7.54 -27.22
C ASP A 396 -5.92 -7.61 -26.74
N LEU A 397 -6.42 -6.57 -26.07
CA LEU A 397 -7.78 -6.48 -25.54
C LEU A 397 -8.56 -5.33 -26.23
N PRO A 398 -9.21 -5.59 -27.38
CA PRO A 398 -9.91 -4.55 -28.13
C PRO A 398 -11.08 -3.98 -27.32
N GLY A 399 -11.25 -2.66 -27.38
CA GLY A 399 -12.32 -1.93 -26.67
C GLY A 399 -11.98 -1.53 -25.24
N ILE A 400 -10.90 -2.06 -24.66
CA ILE A 400 -10.38 -1.65 -23.35
C ILE A 400 -9.32 -0.56 -23.54
N ARG A 401 -9.57 0.60 -22.94
CA ARG A 401 -8.66 1.74 -22.94
C ARG A 401 -7.65 1.64 -21.81
N SER A 402 -8.12 1.38 -20.59
CA SER A 402 -7.26 1.30 -19.41
C SER A 402 -7.73 0.25 -18.39
N ILE A 403 -6.77 -0.33 -17.67
CA ILE A 403 -7.02 -1.17 -16.49
C ILE A 403 -6.31 -0.51 -15.31
N LYS A 404 -7.07 -0.26 -14.25
CA LYS A 404 -6.57 0.39 -13.05
C LYS A 404 -6.79 -0.49 -11.84
N LEU A 405 -5.70 -0.84 -11.15
CA LEU A 405 -5.77 -1.59 -9.91
C LEU A 405 -6.25 -0.68 -8.78
N ILE A 406 -7.23 -1.16 -8.03
CA ILE A 406 -7.75 -0.53 -6.81
C ILE A 406 -7.22 -1.29 -5.60
N ALA A 407 -7.12 -2.61 -5.69
CA ALA A 407 -6.52 -3.48 -4.70
C ALA A 407 -5.86 -4.71 -5.34
N GLY A 408 -4.69 -5.10 -4.83
CA GLY A 408 -3.99 -6.32 -5.24
C GLY A 408 -4.30 -7.54 -4.37
N ASP A 409 -4.27 -7.38 -3.05
CA ASP A 409 -4.37 -8.48 -2.06
C ASP A 409 -5.65 -8.39 -1.22
N MET A 410 -6.01 -7.21 -0.73
CA MET A 410 -7.13 -6.99 0.20
C MET A 410 -7.93 -5.74 -0.16
N PHE A 411 -9.24 -5.76 0.10
CA PHE A 411 -10.10 -4.58 0.07
C PHE A 411 -11.31 -4.77 1.00
N TYR A 412 -12.07 -3.71 1.21
CA TYR A 412 -13.30 -3.74 2.00
C TYR A 412 -14.51 -3.43 1.14
N VAL A 413 -15.63 -4.09 1.43
CA VAL A 413 -16.91 -3.86 0.76
C VAL A 413 -17.90 -3.19 1.72
N PHE A 414 -18.49 -2.09 1.25
CA PHE A 414 -19.60 -1.41 1.92
C PHE A 414 -20.78 -1.22 0.97
N PRO A 415 -22.03 -1.41 1.43
CA PRO A 415 -23.20 -1.01 0.67
C PRO A 415 -23.48 0.49 0.78
N ASP A 416 -24.18 1.04 -0.22
CA ASP A 416 -24.85 2.31 -0.10
C ASP A 416 -26.35 2.15 0.25
N SER A 417 -27.01 3.27 0.55
CA SER A 417 -28.46 3.34 0.82
C SER A 417 -29.37 2.83 -0.33
N GLU A 418 -28.83 2.63 -1.54
CA GLU A 418 -29.55 2.15 -2.72
C GLU A 418 -29.28 0.64 -2.98
N GLY A 419 -28.44 0.01 -2.16
CA GLY A 419 -28.05 -1.39 -2.25
C GLY A 419 -26.93 -1.66 -3.26
N ASN A 420 -26.25 -0.64 -3.79
CA ASN A 420 -25.01 -0.82 -4.56
C ASN A 420 -23.88 -1.25 -3.63
N LEU A 421 -22.95 -2.08 -4.11
CA LEU A 421 -21.75 -2.46 -3.36
C LEU A 421 -20.54 -1.66 -3.85
N TYR A 422 -19.71 -1.18 -2.92
CA TYR A 422 -18.50 -0.42 -3.21
C TYR A 422 -17.29 -1.08 -2.57
N GLY A 423 -16.22 -1.24 -3.35
CA GLY A 423 -14.93 -1.73 -2.90
C GLY A 423 -13.95 -0.61 -2.60
N ILE A 424 -13.17 -0.75 -1.52
CA ILE A 424 -12.16 0.21 -1.07
C ILE A 424 -10.85 -0.53 -0.83
N GLY A 425 -9.82 -0.20 -1.60
CA GLY A 425 -8.51 -0.84 -1.42
C GLY A 425 -7.86 -0.50 -0.08
N THR A 426 -7.12 -1.47 0.47
CA THR A 426 -6.41 -1.35 1.75
C THR A 426 -5.00 -0.77 1.62
N GLU A 427 -4.35 -1.06 0.49
CA GLU A 427 -2.92 -0.90 0.27
C GLU A 427 -2.68 -0.24 -1.09
N GLN A 428 -1.80 0.76 -1.13
CA GLN A 428 -1.40 1.41 -2.37
C GLN A 428 -0.25 0.65 -3.06
N GLY A 429 0.60 0.03 -2.26
CA GLY A 429 1.71 -0.79 -2.74
C GLY A 429 1.38 -2.28 -2.79
N ASP A 430 2.40 -3.09 -3.05
CA ASP A 430 2.31 -4.54 -3.01
C ASP A 430 3.53 -5.15 -2.29
N PHE A 431 3.35 -6.29 -1.65
CA PHE A 431 4.40 -7.06 -0.97
C PHE A 431 4.45 -8.47 -1.56
N SER A 432 5.15 -8.60 -2.68
CA SER A 432 5.10 -9.78 -3.55
C SER A 432 6.44 -10.48 -3.63
N ARG A 433 6.46 -11.76 -4.03
CA ARG A 433 7.74 -12.43 -4.33
C ARG A 433 8.28 -11.87 -5.63
N VAL A 434 9.60 -11.77 -5.72
CA VAL A 434 10.26 -11.35 -6.96
C VAL A 434 9.90 -12.29 -8.11
N THR A 435 9.70 -13.57 -7.83
CA THR A 435 9.31 -14.61 -8.80
C THR A 435 7.86 -14.54 -9.25
N ASP A 436 6.99 -13.78 -8.56
CA ASP A 436 5.56 -13.75 -8.88
C ASP A 436 5.27 -12.86 -10.11
N PHE A 437 6.20 -11.97 -10.49
CA PHE A 437 6.05 -11.07 -11.63
C PHE A 437 6.73 -11.60 -12.89
N ASP A 438 6.03 -11.50 -14.02
CA ASP A 438 6.62 -11.76 -15.33
C ASP A 438 7.73 -10.72 -15.64
N PRO A 439 8.88 -11.12 -16.20
CA PRO A 439 9.96 -10.19 -16.56
C PRO A 439 9.51 -9.04 -17.46
N GLU A 440 8.55 -9.26 -18.37
CA GLU A 440 7.98 -8.18 -19.19
C GLU A 440 7.17 -7.20 -18.34
N PHE A 441 6.42 -7.69 -17.34
CA PHE A 441 5.65 -6.84 -16.44
C PHE A 441 6.59 -5.93 -15.64
N ILE A 442 7.67 -6.49 -15.11
CA ILE A 442 8.73 -5.73 -14.43
C ILE A 442 9.32 -4.67 -15.37
N LYS A 443 9.58 -5.02 -16.65
CA LYS A 443 10.11 -4.08 -17.64
C LYS A 443 9.16 -2.91 -17.91
N TYR A 444 7.85 -3.16 -18.04
CA TYR A 444 6.86 -2.09 -18.25
C TYR A 444 6.74 -1.18 -17.02
N TYR A 445 6.83 -1.74 -15.81
CA TYR A 445 6.74 -1.00 -14.55
C TYR A 445 8.11 -0.71 -13.91
N ASN A 446 9.17 -0.65 -14.71
CA ASN A 446 10.55 -0.60 -14.22
C ASN A 446 10.80 0.53 -13.21
N SER A 447 10.17 1.69 -13.39
CA SER A 447 10.28 2.80 -12.43
C SER A 447 9.76 2.45 -11.02
N LEU A 448 8.71 1.64 -10.92
CA LEU A 448 8.16 1.18 -9.63
C LEU A 448 9.11 0.18 -8.97
N PHE A 449 9.66 -0.77 -9.75
CA PHE A 449 10.58 -1.79 -9.24
C PHE A 449 11.95 -1.21 -8.86
N GLN A 450 12.45 -0.20 -9.58
CA GLN A 450 13.68 0.51 -9.24
C GLN A 450 13.59 1.25 -7.90
N SER A 451 12.38 1.55 -7.42
CA SER A 451 12.16 2.20 -6.12
C SER A 451 11.66 1.22 -5.04
N ALA A 452 11.73 -0.09 -5.28
CA ALA A 452 11.25 -1.10 -4.35
C ALA A 452 12.16 -1.27 -3.11
N ALA A 453 11.59 -1.87 -2.07
CA ALA A 453 12.34 -2.38 -0.92
C ALA A 453 12.40 -3.91 -0.99
N ASP A 454 13.58 -4.46 -1.23
CA ASP A 454 13.78 -5.90 -1.32
C ASP A 454 14.18 -6.46 0.05
N SER A 455 13.67 -7.64 0.40
CA SER A 455 14.02 -8.33 1.63
C SER A 455 14.45 -9.76 1.35
N ASN A 456 15.53 -10.17 2.03
CA ASN A 456 16.13 -11.51 1.89
C ASN A 456 16.42 -11.88 0.42
N VAL A 457 17.13 -11.02 -0.33
CA VAL A 457 17.36 -11.16 -1.78
C VAL A 457 17.95 -12.52 -2.18
N GLU A 458 18.77 -13.11 -1.32
CA GLU A 458 19.42 -14.41 -1.55
C GLU A 458 18.53 -15.63 -1.20
N ASP A 459 17.35 -15.41 -0.62
CA ASP A 459 16.43 -16.46 -0.18
C ASP A 459 15.40 -16.81 -1.27
N LEU A 460 14.94 -18.06 -1.31
CA LEU A 460 13.89 -18.51 -2.24
C LEU A 460 12.54 -17.76 -2.03
N ASN A 461 12.28 -17.26 -0.82
CA ASN A 461 11.15 -16.40 -0.49
C ASN A 461 11.56 -14.92 -0.45
N SER A 462 12.49 -14.50 -1.31
CA SER A 462 12.81 -13.09 -1.55
C SER A 462 11.55 -12.30 -1.90
N ARG A 463 11.39 -11.13 -1.28
CA ARG A 463 10.21 -10.26 -1.43
C ARG A 463 10.61 -8.87 -1.85
N SER A 464 9.78 -8.23 -2.66
CA SER A 464 9.86 -6.81 -3.00
C SER A 464 8.60 -6.10 -2.53
N THR A 465 8.79 -5.03 -1.75
CA THR A 465 7.73 -4.08 -1.41
C THR A 465 7.77 -2.93 -2.41
N ILE A 466 6.72 -2.81 -3.24
CA ILE A 466 6.63 -1.84 -4.34
C ILE A 466 5.54 -0.82 -3.98
N SER A 467 5.74 0.45 -4.33
CA SER A 467 4.74 1.50 -4.09
C SER A 467 3.96 1.87 -5.34
N GLY A 468 2.74 2.40 -5.17
CA GLY A 468 2.00 3.07 -6.25
C GLY A 468 1.35 2.16 -7.30
N LEU A 469 1.12 0.89 -6.99
CA LEU A 469 0.45 -0.05 -7.89
C LEU A 469 -1.08 0.11 -7.88
N CYS A 470 -1.66 0.40 -6.71
CA CYS A 470 -3.11 0.45 -6.50
C CYS A 470 -3.59 1.88 -6.23
N ASP A 471 -4.85 2.18 -6.58
CA ASP A 471 -5.53 3.43 -6.22
C ASP A 471 -6.57 3.23 -5.13
N ILE A 472 -6.26 3.68 -3.92
CA ILE A 472 -7.09 3.55 -2.73
C ILE A 472 -7.81 4.86 -2.32
N ARG A 473 -7.85 5.86 -3.20
CA ARG A 473 -8.30 7.22 -2.86
C ARG A 473 -9.82 7.40 -2.76
N MET A 474 -10.61 6.43 -3.20
CA MET A 474 -12.06 6.48 -3.09
C MET A 474 -12.71 5.07 -3.18
N PRO A 475 -13.96 4.93 -2.71
CA PRO A 475 -14.76 3.73 -2.97
C PRO A 475 -15.17 3.61 -4.44
N TYR A 476 -15.13 2.40 -4.98
CA TYR A 476 -15.48 2.08 -6.37
C TYR A 476 -16.68 1.13 -6.44
N LYS A 477 -17.73 1.50 -7.18
CA LYS A 477 -18.95 0.67 -7.32
C LYS A 477 -18.66 -0.62 -8.08
N ILE A 478 -18.90 -1.76 -7.44
CA ILE A 478 -18.65 -3.11 -7.99
C ILE A 478 -19.77 -3.49 -8.98
N ASP A 479 -19.38 -3.98 -10.16
CA ASP A 479 -20.28 -4.46 -11.21
C ASP A 479 -20.24 -5.98 -11.38
N ILE A 480 -19.07 -6.58 -11.15
CA ILE A 480 -18.82 -8.01 -11.34
C ILE A 480 -18.10 -8.56 -10.10
N MET A 481 -18.57 -9.70 -9.58
CA MET A 481 -17.91 -10.43 -8.51
C MET A 481 -17.50 -11.82 -9.00
N LEU A 482 -16.20 -12.11 -8.96
CA LEU A 482 -15.64 -13.40 -9.32
C LEU A 482 -15.01 -14.10 -8.12
N THR A 483 -15.05 -15.43 -8.13
CA THR A 483 -14.24 -16.27 -7.22
C THR A 483 -13.24 -17.06 -8.05
N ALA A 484 -11.96 -16.97 -7.73
CA ALA A 484 -10.88 -17.70 -8.37
C ALA A 484 -10.79 -19.14 -7.83
N SER A 485 -10.56 -20.10 -8.73
CA SER A 485 -10.41 -21.51 -8.41
C SER A 485 -9.36 -22.16 -9.32
N ASN A 486 -8.46 -22.93 -8.71
CA ASN A 486 -7.35 -23.61 -9.39
C ASN A 486 -7.47 -25.15 -9.35
N PHE A 487 -8.67 -25.68 -9.15
CA PHE A 487 -8.89 -27.13 -8.97
C PHE A 487 -10.06 -27.69 -9.81
N GLY A 488 -10.49 -26.96 -10.84
CA GLY A 488 -11.55 -27.35 -11.76
C GLY A 488 -11.11 -28.39 -12.80
N ARG A 489 -11.97 -29.38 -13.10
CA ARG A 489 -11.78 -30.32 -14.22
C ARG A 489 -12.10 -29.71 -15.60
N GLN A 490 -12.65 -28.50 -15.64
CA GLN A 490 -13.15 -27.83 -16.85
C GLN A 490 -12.11 -26.89 -17.47
N GLU A 491 -12.32 -26.59 -18.75
CA GLU A 491 -11.48 -25.70 -19.56
C GLU A 491 -11.35 -24.32 -18.92
N ALA A 492 -10.22 -23.67 -19.17
CA ALA A 492 -9.91 -22.31 -18.75
C ALA A 492 -11.01 -21.30 -19.10
N GLY A 493 -11.25 -20.30 -18.24
CA GLY A 493 -12.22 -19.22 -18.51
C GLY A 493 -13.06 -18.82 -17.30
N ILE A 494 -14.19 -18.17 -17.57
CA ILE A 494 -15.17 -17.72 -16.56
C ILE A 494 -16.49 -18.47 -16.74
N THR A 495 -16.98 -19.11 -15.66
CA THR A 495 -18.31 -19.73 -15.61
C THR A 495 -19.29 -18.82 -14.87
N VAL A 496 -20.32 -18.32 -15.55
CA VAL A 496 -21.30 -17.37 -14.98
C VAL A 496 -22.29 -18.06 -14.04
N PHE A 497 -22.62 -17.40 -12.93
CA PHE A 497 -23.63 -17.83 -11.95
C PHE A 497 -24.75 -16.80 -11.84
N LYS A 498 -26.01 -17.26 -11.79
CA LYS A 498 -27.19 -16.38 -11.68
C LYS A 498 -27.71 -16.21 -10.26
N ASN A 499 -27.55 -17.23 -9.41
CA ASN A 499 -28.08 -17.22 -8.05
C ASN A 499 -26.98 -16.79 -7.07
N PRO A 500 -27.13 -15.63 -6.37
CA PRO A 500 -26.11 -15.11 -5.47
C PRO A 500 -25.89 -15.98 -4.24
N GLU A 501 -26.92 -16.68 -3.75
CA GLU A 501 -26.82 -17.58 -2.60
C GLU A 501 -26.00 -18.82 -2.93
N ASN A 502 -26.23 -19.42 -4.10
CA ASN A 502 -25.42 -20.54 -4.58
C ASN A 502 -23.95 -20.10 -4.76
N PHE A 503 -23.74 -18.97 -5.42
CA PHE A 503 -22.41 -18.41 -5.62
C PHE A 503 -21.68 -18.15 -4.30
N LEU A 504 -22.29 -17.43 -3.37
CA LEU A 504 -21.63 -17.05 -2.12
C LEU A 504 -21.52 -18.20 -1.10
N LEU A 505 -22.60 -18.93 -0.85
CA LEU A 505 -22.63 -19.94 0.22
C LEU A 505 -22.07 -21.31 -0.18
N TYR A 506 -22.00 -21.62 -1.48
CA TYR A 506 -21.55 -22.95 -1.93
C TYR A 506 -20.28 -22.94 -2.78
N ARG A 507 -19.87 -21.79 -3.33
CA ARG A 507 -18.62 -21.67 -4.10
C ARG A 507 -17.60 -20.81 -3.38
N HIS A 508 -17.98 -19.59 -3.03
CA HIS A 508 -17.08 -18.61 -2.42
C HIS A 508 -16.70 -18.98 -0.98
N SER A 509 -17.69 -19.24 -0.12
CA SER A 509 -17.51 -19.53 1.32
C SER A 509 -16.64 -20.75 1.61
N HIS A 510 -16.47 -21.64 0.63
CA HIS A 510 -15.72 -22.88 0.77
C HIS A 510 -14.21 -22.62 0.69
N GLY A 511 -13.77 -21.50 0.09
CA GLY A 511 -12.36 -21.11 0.05
C GLY A 511 -11.44 -22.19 -0.53
N GLU A 512 -11.97 -23.09 -1.36
CA GLU A 512 -11.25 -24.27 -1.81
C GLU A 512 -10.11 -23.90 -2.75
N ARG A 513 -8.97 -24.54 -2.56
CA ARG A 513 -7.83 -24.44 -3.47
C ARG A 513 -7.03 -25.73 -3.49
N LYS A 514 -6.32 -25.96 -4.57
CA LYS A 514 -5.30 -27.01 -4.63
C LYS A 514 -4.23 -26.72 -3.56
N GLU A 515 -3.91 -27.73 -2.75
CA GLU A 515 -2.81 -27.64 -1.80
C GLU A 515 -1.50 -27.44 -2.59
N LYS A 516 -0.76 -26.40 -2.21
CA LYS A 516 0.60 -26.13 -2.68
C LYS A 516 1.48 -26.19 -1.44
N ALA A 517 2.48 -27.07 -1.43
CA ALA A 517 3.42 -27.30 -0.32
C ALA A 517 4.29 -26.07 0.10
N THR A 518 3.88 -24.85 -0.30
CA THR A 518 4.54 -23.56 -0.07
C THR A 518 3.73 -22.62 0.82
N SER A 519 2.47 -22.95 1.14
CA SER A 519 1.66 -22.24 2.15
C SER A 519 1.81 -22.93 3.50
N SER A 520 1.75 -22.16 4.60
CA SER A 520 1.73 -22.68 5.98
C SER A 520 0.50 -23.53 6.31
N ASP A 521 -0.44 -23.67 5.38
CA ASP A 521 -1.76 -24.27 5.60
C ASP A 521 -1.72 -25.77 5.32
N ASN A 522 -2.53 -26.51 6.07
CA ASN A 522 -2.58 -27.97 6.02
C ASN A 522 -3.66 -28.45 5.05
N PRO A 523 -3.55 -29.65 4.46
CA PRO A 523 -4.66 -30.28 3.76
C PRO A 523 -5.91 -30.32 4.65
N ASN A 524 -7.04 -29.83 4.13
CA ASN A 524 -8.34 -29.94 4.80
C ASN A 524 -8.98 -31.29 4.44
N PHE A 525 -9.25 -32.12 5.45
CA PHE A 525 -9.74 -33.48 5.28
C PHE A 525 -11.16 -33.48 4.73
N GLN A 526 -12.08 -32.77 5.38
CA GLN A 526 -13.50 -32.76 5.00
C GLN A 526 -13.67 -32.32 3.54
N ARG A 527 -13.08 -31.18 3.15
CA ARG A 527 -13.19 -30.62 1.79
C ARG A 527 -12.54 -31.51 0.74
N THR A 528 -11.40 -32.11 1.07
CA THR A 528 -10.74 -33.05 0.16
C THR A 528 -11.62 -34.27 -0.09
N LEU A 529 -12.18 -34.86 0.96
CA LEU A 529 -12.89 -36.13 0.93
C LEU A 529 -14.32 -36.03 0.39
N LEU A 530 -15.02 -34.90 0.56
CA LEU A 530 -16.34 -34.65 -0.03
C LEU A 530 -16.38 -34.82 -1.56
N ARG A 531 -15.23 -34.73 -2.24
CA ARG A 531 -15.11 -34.89 -3.70
C ARG A 531 -15.12 -36.35 -4.15
N TYR A 532 -14.92 -37.28 -3.22
CA TYR A 532 -14.81 -38.70 -3.47
C TYR A 532 -16.15 -39.41 -3.27
N THR A 533 -17.22 -38.86 -3.84
CA THR A 533 -18.59 -39.39 -3.75
C THR A 533 -18.76 -40.79 -4.32
N ASN A 534 -17.81 -41.26 -5.14
CA ASN A 534 -17.81 -42.60 -5.73
C ASN A 534 -17.14 -43.65 -4.84
N ASP A 535 -16.49 -43.24 -3.75
CA ASP A 535 -15.84 -44.14 -2.81
C ASP A 535 -16.74 -44.39 -1.59
N LYS A 536 -17.25 -45.61 -1.48
CA LYS A 536 -18.18 -45.99 -0.40
C LYS A 536 -17.59 -45.80 1.00
N ASN A 537 -16.29 -46.07 1.18
CA ASN A 537 -15.65 -45.96 2.48
C ASN A 537 -15.51 -44.49 2.89
N VAL A 538 -15.13 -43.63 1.94
CA VAL A 538 -15.05 -42.19 2.17
C VAL A 538 -16.43 -41.61 2.46
N VAL A 539 -17.47 -42.00 1.70
CA VAL A 539 -18.84 -41.54 1.93
C VAL A 539 -19.33 -41.93 3.34
N GLU A 540 -19.06 -43.15 3.79
CA GLU A 540 -19.44 -43.59 5.14
C GLU A 540 -18.74 -42.76 6.23
N VAL A 541 -17.44 -42.50 6.07
CA VAL A 541 -16.67 -41.67 7.01
C VAL A 541 -17.21 -40.24 7.02
N MET A 542 -17.52 -39.68 5.85
CA MET A 542 -18.05 -38.31 5.74
C MET A 542 -19.45 -38.16 6.31
N ASP A 543 -20.31 -39.17 6.17
CA ASP A 543 -21.67 -39.16 6.74
C ASP A 543 -21.65 -39.22 8.27
N LYS A 544 -20.78 -40.06 8.86
CA LYS A 544 -20.68 -40.22 10.32
C LYS A 544 -19.81 -39.18 11.02
N HIS A 545 -18.68 -38.81 10.42
CA HIS A 545 -17.62 -38.02 11.05
C HIS A 545 -17.29 -36.72 10.33
N GLY A 546 -17.88 -36.46 9.16
CA GLY A 546 -17.49 -35.35 8.29
C GLY A 546 -17.54 -33.97 8.95
N ASN A 547 -18.51 -33.72 9.84
CA ASN A 547 -18.69 -32.41 10.48
C ASN A 547 -17.59 -32.01 11.47
N TYR A 548 -16.84 -32.99 11.99
CA TYR A 548 -15.79 -32.77 13.00
C TYR A 548 -14.49 -33.49 12.63
N LEU A 549 -14.35 -33.95 11.37
CA LEU A 549 -13.19 -34.74 10.93
C LEU A 549 -11.88 -33.94 11.08
N ASP A 550 -11.89 -32.67 10.67
CA ASP A 550 -10.77 -31.73 10.82
C ASP A 550 -10.55 -31.27 12.27
N ASP A 551 -11.49 -31.53 13.19
CA ASP A 551 -11.27 -31.32 14.63
C ASP A 551 -10.55 -32.50 15.28
N VAL A 552 -10.58 -33.69 14.67
CA VAL A 552 -10.07 -34.96 15.24
C VAL A 552 -8.73 -35.37 14.62
N LEU A 553 -8.56 -35.12 13.33
CA LEU A 553 -7.32 -35.36 12.59
C LEU A 553 -6.58 -34.04 12.35
N ASP A 554 -5.26 -34.07 12.44
CA ASP A 554 -4.41 -32.91 12.16
C ASP A 554 -3.09 -33.37 11.51
N TRP A 555 -2.23 -32.41 11.20
CA TRP A 555 -0.92 -32.60 10.60
C TRP A 555 0.18 -32.03 11.47
N GLU A 556 0.97 -32.88 12.08
CA GLU A 556 2.06 -32.47 12.95
C GLU A 556 3.40 -32.43 12.21
N LYS A 557 4.15 -31.34 12.38
CA LYS A 557 5.49 -31.20 11.81
C LYS A 557 6.50 -31.93 12.68
N ASP A 558 7.24 -32.85 12.10
CA ASP A 558 8.43 -33.41 12.72
C ASP A 558 9.62 -32.45 12.53
N GLU A 559 10.23 -32.00 13.63
CA GLU A 559 11.34 -31.03 13.58
C GLU A 559 12.61 -31.61 12.96
N PHE A 560 12.81 -32.93 13.06
CA PHE A 560 14.00 -33.60 12.55
C PHE A 560 13.96 -33.83 11.04
N THR A 561 12.86 -34.38 10.51
CA THR A 561 12.69 -34.64 9.08
C THR A 561 12.14 -33.44 8.31
N GLY A 562 11.54 -32.46 9.00
CA GLY A 562 10.85 -31.32 8.40
C GLY A 562 9.52 -31.68 7.71
N LYS A 563 9.11 -32.95 7.75
CA LYS A 563 7.87 -33.45 7.14
C LYS A 563 6.68 -33.28 8.07
N PHE A 564 5.50 -33.21 7.48
CA PHE A 564 4.24 -33.21 8.21
C PHE A 564 3.58 -34.57 8.11
N TYR A 565 3.29 -35.16 9.26
CA TYR A 565 2.67 -36.48 9.37
C TYR A 565 1.24 -36.37 9.86
N LEU A 566 0.40 -37.31 9.42
CA LEU A 566 -0.96 -37.43 9.90
C LEU A 566 -0.94 -37.80 11.38
N CYS A 567 -1.70 -37.07 12.19
CA CYS A 567 -1.79 -37.26 13.63
C CYS A 567 -3.24 -37.04 14.13
N SER A 568 -3.48 -37.35 15.41
CA SER A 568 -4.71 -36.96 16.08
C SER A 568 -4.52 -35.61 16.78
N SER A 569 -5.57 -34.80 16.81
CA SER A 569 -5.65 -33.58 17.62
C SER A 569 -5.87 -33.85 19.11
N TYR A 570 -6.02 -35.12 19.51
CA TYR A 570 -6.46 -35.60 20.83
C TYR A 570 -7.86 -35.20 21.27
N LYS A 571 -8.57 -34.37 20.49
CA LYS A 571 -9.96 -34.02 20.77
C LYS A 571 -10.86 -35.20 20.39
N LEU A 572 -11.80 -35.54 21.27
CA LEU A 572 -12.80 -36.60 21.05
C LEU A 572 -12.23 -38.01 20.82
N ILE A 573 -10.95 -38.24 21.16
CA ILE A 573 -10.28 -39.53 21.02
C ILE A 573 -10.90 -40.63 21.91
N ASP A 574 -11.61 -40.22 22.96
CA ASP A 574 -12.39 -41.07 23.87
C ASP A 574 -13.73 -41.52 23.27
N LYS A 575 -14.18 -40.89 22.19
CA LYS A 575 -15.51 -41.10 21.58
C LYS A 575 -15.46 -41.67 20.18
N ILE A 576 -14.30 -41.63 19.52
CA ILE A 576 -14.13 -41.98 18.12
C ILE A 576 -12.98 -42.96 17.98
N ASP A 577 -13.22 -44.06 17.27
CA ASP A 577 -12.15 -44.94 16.82
C ASP A 577 -11.44 -44.32 15.62
N ILE A 578 -10.41 -43.52 15.91
CA ILE A 578 -9.61 -42.84 14.89
C ILE A 578 -8.85 -43.82 13.98
N GLU A 579 -8.59 -45.04 14.45
CA GLU A 579 -7.92 -46.07 13.64
C GLU A 579 -8.88 -46.66 12.61
N ASP A 580 -10.15 -46.93 12.97
CA ASP A 580 -11.20 -47.32 12.01
C ASP A 580 -11.43 -46.24 10.94
N VAL A 581 -11.53 -44.98 11.38
CA VAL A 581 -11.72 -43.83 10.47
C VAL A 581 -10.60 -43.76 9.44
N VAL A 582 -9.33 -43.75 9.88
CA VAL A 582 -8.18 -43.65 8.97
C VAL A 582 -8.03 -44.92 8.13
N ASN A 583 -8.28 -46.12 8.68
CA ASN A 583 -8.27 -47.35 7.88
C ASN A 583 -9.27 -47.29 6.73
N LYS A 584 -10.52 -46.90 6.99
CA LYS A 584 -11.55 -46.79 5.94
C LYS A 584 -11.14 -45.83 4.82
N LEU A 585 -10.51 -44.71 5.17
CA LEU A 585 -10.04 -43.73 4.19
C LEU A 585 -8.92 -44.28 3.30
N PHE A 586 -7.91 -44.95 3.88
CA PHE A 586 -6.70 -45.34 3.17
C PHE A 586 -6.69 -46.78 2.64
N TYR A 587 -7.62 -47.64 3.05
CA TYR A 587 -7.67 -49.04 2.67
C TYR A 587 -7.68 -49.23 1.14
N LYS A 588 -6.75 -50.05 0.64
CA LYS A 588 -6.51 -50.37 -0.78
C LYS A 588 -6.24 -49.15 -1.67
N LYS A 589 -5.82 -48.03 -1.08
CA LYS A 589 -5.38 -46.87 -1.85
C LYS A 589 -3.94 -47.06 -2.31
N ALA A 590 -3.72 -46.80 -3.58
CA ALA A 590 -2.39 -46.84 -4.18
C ALA A 590 -1.77 -45.44 -4.20
N PHE A 591 -0.47 -45.35 -3.94
CA PHE A 591 0.30 -44.11 -4.05
C PHE A 591 1.71 -44.38 -4.56
N LYS A 592 2.34 -43.35 -5.14
CA LYS A 592 3.74 -43.40 -5.55
C LYS A 592 4.64 -42.87 -4.43
N HIS A 593 5.58 -43.70 -3.97
CA HIS A 593 6.51 -43.35 -2.90
C HIS A 593 7.79 -42.70 -3.46
N SER A 594 8.59 -42.06 -2.58
CA SER A 594 9.78 -41.28 -2.94
C SER A 594 10.92 -42.10 -3.57
N ASP A 595 10.85 -43.43 -3.46
CA ASP A 595 11.76 -44.38 -4.13
C ASP A 595 11.33 -44.70 -5.58
N GLY A 596 10.27 -44.06 -6.07
CA GLY A 596 9.75 -44.23 -7.43
C GLY A 596 8.79 -45.41 -7.61
N ASN A 597 8.58 -46.24 -6.57
CA ASN A 597 7.70 -47.40 -6.60
C ASN A 597 6.25 -47.06 -6.25
N ASN A 598 5.31 -47.86 -6.75
CA ASN A 598 3.90 -47.79 -6.37
C ASN A 598 3.61 -48.79 -5.23
N TYR A 599 2.90 -48.31 -4.21
CA TYR A 599 2.49 -49.07 -3.05
C TYR A 599 0.98 -49.02 -2.88
N SER A 600 0.38 -50.11 -2.38
CA SER A 600 -1.02 -50.19 -1.93
C SER A 600 -1.04 -50.28 -0.41
N ILE A 601 -1.96 -49.57 0.25
CA ILE A 601 -2.13 -49.59 1.70
C ILE A 601 -3.08 -50.72 2.09
N ASP A 602 -2.63 -51.64 2.95
CA ASP A 602 -3.43 -52.79 3.40
C ASP A 602 -4.08 -52.54 4.76
N SER A 603 -3.37 -51.88 5.67
CA SER A 603 -3.91 -51.44 6.98
C SER A 603 -3.12 -50.27 7.53
N VAL A 604 -3.71 -49.54 8.48
CA VAL A 604 -3.12 -48.40 9.17
C VAL A 604 -3.28 -48.62 10.67
N LYS A 605 -2.22 -48.38 11.44
CA LYS A 605 -2.23 -48.43 12.91
C LYS A 605 -1.89 -47.07 13.51
N PHE A 606 -2.52 -46.71 14.63
CA PHE A 606 -2.21 -45.47 15.33
C PHE A 606 -1.19 -45.69 16.46
N ASP A 607 -0.04 -45.04 16.38
CA ASP A 607 0.95 -44.98 17.47
C ASP A 607 0.61 -43.80 18.39
N ILE A 608 0.04 -44.10 19.56
CA ILE A 608 -0.37 -43.11 20.57
C ILE A 608 0.83 -42.33 21.12
N ILE A 609 1.99 -42.98 21.28
CA ILE A 609 3.17 -42.34 21.91
C ILE A 609 3.77 -41.31 20.96
N LYS A 610 3.84 -41.63 19.67
CA LYS A 610 4.36 -40.72 18.66
C LYS A 610 3.29 -39.79 18.08
N ASN A 611 2.01 -40.07 18.33
CA ASN A 611 0.86 -39.43 17.67
C ASN A 611 0.94 -39.55 16.14
N ARG A 612 1.17 -40.75 15.61
CA ARG A 612 1.39 -40.98 14.17
C ARG A 612 0.61 -42.17 13.65
N PHE A 613 0.14 -42.09 12.41
CA PHE A 613 -0.45 -43.21 11.69
C PHE A 613 0.59 -43.93 10.83
N ILE A 614 0.72 -45.24 11.02
CA ILE A 614 1.66 -46.11 10.33
C ILE A 614 0.88 -47.04 9.41
N ALA A 615 1.10 -46.91 8.10
CA ALA A 615 0.48 -47.75 7.08
C ALA A 615 1.38 -48.94 6.73
N SER A 616 0.83 -50.14 6.80
CA SER A 616 1.47 -51.34 6.25
C SER A 616 1.12 -51.45 4.76
N CYS A 617 2.14 -51.39 3.92
CA CYS A 617 2.00 -51.26 2.48
C CYS A 617 2.61 -52.44 1.72
N THR A 618 1.99 -52.82 0.60
CA THR A 618 2.50 -53.82 -0.35
C THR A 618 2.83 -53.18 -1.70
N LYS A 619 3.96 -53.58 -2.29
CA LYS A 619 4.42 -53.05 -3.58
C LYS A 619 3.54 -53.59 -4.72
N THR A 620 3.05 -52.72 -5.60
CA THR A 620 2.03 -53.08 -6.62
C THR A 620 2.60 -53.84 -7.83
N ASN A 621 3.92 -53.90 -7.99
CA ASN A 621 4.59 -54.36 -9.23
C ASN A 621 5.51 -55.60 -9.07
N ASP A 622 5.58 -56.25 -7.90
CA ASP A 622 6.40 -57.46 -7.73
C ASP A 622 5.55 -58.63 -7.19
N GLU A 623 5.73 -59.83 -7.78
CA GLU A 623 5.14 -61.10 -7.29
C GLU A 623 5.74 -61.54 -5.93
N THR A 624 6.71 -60.79 -5.40
CA THR A 624 7.25 -60.95 -4.04
C THR A 624 6.68 -59.86 -3.12
N VAL A 625 5.85 -60.29 -2.17
CA VAL A 625 5.22 -59.43 -1.15
C VAL A 625 6.29 -58.90 -0.19
N SER A 626 6.87 -57.74 -0.50
CA SER A 626 7.66 -56.97 0.46
C SER A 626 6.75 -55.99 1.18
N ALA A 627 6.29 -56.38 2.38
CA ALA A 627 5.54 -55.50 3.28
C ALA A 627 6.49 -54.43 3.85
N LYS A 628 6.13 -53.17 3.70
CA LYS A 628 6.88 -52.03 4.23
C LYS A 628 5.95 -51.14 5.05
N ASP A 629 6.34 -50.86 6.29
CA ASP A 629 5.64 -49.89 7.12
C ASP A 629 6.10 -48.48 6.76
N ILE A 630 5.14 -47.61 6.45
CA ILE A 630 5.34 -46.24 6.01
C ILE A 630 4.47 -45.33 6.88
N ILE A 631 5.07 -44.30 7.48
CA ILE A 631 4.31 -43.29 8.24
C ILE A 631 3.55 -42.41 7.24
N LEU A 632 2.24 -42.23 7.46
CA LEU A 632 1.41 -41.40 6.60
C LEU A 632 1.82 -39.93 6.71
N ASP A 633 2.33 -39.38 5.61
CA ASP A 633 2.70 -37.98 5.47
C ASP A 633 1.76 -37.24 4.51
N ARG A 634 1.87 -35.90 4.50
CA ARG A 634 1.06 -35.05 3.60
C ARG A 634 1.21 -35.45 2.14
N ALA A 635 2.41 -35.81 1.70
CA ALA A 635 2.67 -36.13 0.30
C ALA A 635 1.91 -37.38 -0.12
N ILE A 636 1.83 -38.39 0.75
CA ILE A 636 1.03 -39.60 0.53
C ILE A 636 -0.46 -39.25 0.40
N PHE A 637 -1.00 -38.46 1.34
CA PHE A 637 -2.40 -38.04 1.28
C PHE A 637 -2.71 -37.22 0.03
N SER A 638 -1.86 -36.26 -0.32
CA SER A 638 -2.01 -35.44 -1.52
C SER A 638 -1.92 -36.28 -2.81
N ASN A 639 -1.08 -37.31 -2.83
CA ASN A 639 -0.95 -38.23 -3.98
C ASN A 639 -2.24 -39.03 -4.19
N ILE A 640 -2.84 -39.53 -3.11
CA ILE A 640 -4.08 -40.33 -3.16
C ILE A 640 -5.30 -39.46 -3.46
N PHE A 641 -5.43 -38.32 -2.77
CA PHE A 641 -6.67 -37.55 -2.71
C PHE A 641 -6.63 -36.19 -3.43
N ASN A 642 -5.52 -35.83 -4.09
CA ASN A 642 -5.34 -34.52 -4.73
C ASN A 642 -5.84 -33.39 -3.82
N SER A 643 -5.21 -33.32 -2.65
CA SER A 643 -5.70 -32.59 -1.48
C SER A 643 -6.04 -31.14 -1.76
N LEU A 644 -7.11 -30.69 -1.13
CA LEU A 644 -7.47 -29.28 -1.06
C LEU A 644 -6.98 -28.69 0.25
N ALA A 645 -6.58 -27.42 0.18
CA ALA A 645 -6.57 -26.54 1.33
C ALA A 645 -7.82 -25.66 1.27
N SER A 646 -8.27 -25.21 2.43
CA SER A 646 -9.41 -24.31 2.55
C SER A 646 -9.17 -23.45 3.79
N THR A 647 -9.30 -22.14 3.62
CA THR A 647 -9.46 -21.21 4.74
C THR A 647 -10.95 -20.90 4.91
N PRO A 648 -11.43 -20.66 6.14
CA PRO A 648 -12.81 -20.25 6.38
C PRO A 648 -13.20 -19.06 5.48
N ALA A 649 -14.25 -19.23 4.69
CA ALA A 649 -14.74 -18.24 3.72
C ALA A 649 -13.74 -17.79 2.63
N GLY A 650 -12.59 -18.47 2.47
CA GLY A 650 -11.51 -18.00 1.59
C GLY A 650 -10.85 -16.70 2.07
N GLN A 651 -11.08 -16.31 3.33
CA GLN A 651 -10.66 -15.04 3.93
C GLN A 651 -9.59 -15.29 5.00
N PRO A 652 -8.32 -15.49 4.62
CA PRO A 652 -7.26 -15.55 5.61
C PRO A 652 -7.20 -14.23 6.38
N PHE A 653 -6.86 -14.28 7.66
CA PHE A 653 -6.67 -13.09 8.53
C PHE A 653 -7.96 -12.39 8.99
N ILE A 654 -9.05 -13.13 9.13
CA ILE A 654 -10.29 -12.65 9.75
C ILE A 654 -10.74 -13.68 10.80
N ALA A 655 -11.29 -13.23 11.93
CA ALA A 655 -11.96 -14.11 12.87
C ALA A 655 -13.24 -14.68 12.24
N GLU A 656 -13.47 -15.98 12.40
CA GLU A 656 -14.65 -16.69 11.89
C GLU A 656 -15.97 -16.16 12.49
N GLU A 657 -15.91 -15.61 13.69
CA GLU A 657 -17.03 -14.99 14.41
C GLU A 657 -17.77 -13.98 13.51
N ASN A 658 -19.09 -14.13 13.39
CA ASN A 658 -19.99 -13.30 12.60
C ASN A 658 -19.77 -13.32 11.06
N GLN A 659 -18.83 -14.11 10.52
CA GLN A 659 -18.64 -14.17 9.06
C GLN A 659 -19.86 -14.75 8.33
N TYR A 660 -20.46 -15.79 8.88
CA TYR A 660 -21.64 -16.43 8.28
C TYR A 660 -22.84 -15.47 8.20
N ASP A 661 -23.07 -14.69 9.26
CA ASP A 661 -24.15 -13.70 9.28
C ASP A 661 -23.87 -12.55 8.32
N GLN A 662 -22.62 -12.05 8.25
CA GLN A 662 -22.22 -11.08 7.23
C GLN A 662 -22.49 -11.60 5.81
N MET A 663 -22.20 -12.87 5.53
CA MET A 663 -22.46 -13.47 4.23
C MET A 663 -23.96 -13.54 3.92
N LYS A 664 -24.81 -13.83 4.90
CA LYS A 664 -26.28 -13.76 4.73
C LYS A 664 -26.75 -12.35 4.41
N HIS A 665 -26.23 -11.34 5.11
CA HIS A 665 -26.55 -9.94 4.83
C HIS A 665 -26.15 -9.53 3.41
N LEU A 666 -24.96 -9.95 2.96
CA LEU A 666 -24.51 -9.73 1.59
C LEU A 666 -25.45 -10.39 0.56
N VAL A 667 -25.82 -11.66 0.79
CA VAL A 667 -26.78 -12.37 -0.08
C VAL A 667 -28.11 -11.61 -0.17
N ASN A 668 -28.61 -11.06 0.95
CA ASN A 668 -29.83 -10.28 0.95
C ASN A 668 -29.71 -9.01 0.10
N ILE A 669 -28.59 -8.28 0.21
CA ILE A 669 -28.33 -7.08 -0.62
C ILE A 669 -28.28 -7.45 -2.10
N LEU A 670 -27.58 -8.54 -2.44
CA LEU A 670 -27.48 -9.05 -3.82
C LEU A 670 -28.80 -9.59 -4.38
N LYS A 671 -29.75 -9.98 -3.54
CA LYS A 671 -31.13 -10.29 -3.95
C LYS A 671 -32.00 -9.03 -4.14
N GLY A 672 -31.46 -7.84 -3.86
CA GLY A 672 -32.16 -6.55 -3.96
C GLY A 672 -32.74 -6.05 -2.63
N GLY A 673 -32.24 -6.54 -1.51
CA GLY A 673 -32.71 -6.22 -0.16
C GLY A 673 -34.10 -6.77 0.14
N VAL A 674 -34.69 -6.36 1.27
CA VAL A 674 -36.01 -6.86 1.74
C VAL A 674 -37.13 -6.58 0.73
N LYS A 675 -36.98 -5.54 -0.11
CA LYS A 675 -37.97 -5.11 -1.09
C LYS A 675 -37.68 -5.59 -2.53
N GLU A 676 -36.60 -6.35 -2.75
CA GLU A 676 -36.13 -6.84 -4.07
C GLU A 676 -35.92 -5.73 -5.15
N LYS A 677 -35.69 -4.50 -4.70
CA LYS A 677 -35.52 -3.31 -5.55
C LYS A 677 -34.13 -2.69 -5.49
N GLY A 678 -33.28 -3.14 -4.56
CA GLY A 678 -31.91 -2.66 -4.39
C GLY A 678 -31.06 -2.94 -5.62
N ALA A 679 -30.13 -2.03 -5.89
CA ALA A 679 -29.30 -2.06 -7.10
C ALA A 679 -28.28 -3.21 -7.12
N GLY A 680 -27.97 -3.82 -5.97
CA GLY A 680 -27.05 -4.96 -5.83
C GLY A 680 -27.43 -6.18 -6.67
N ARG A 681 -28.71 -6.35 -7.02
CA ARG A 681 -29.21 -7.41 -7.91
C ARG A 681 -28.66 -7.37 -9.34
N HIS A 682 -28.08 -6.24 -9.74
CA HIS A 682 -27.51 -6.05 -11.07
C HIS A 682 -26.05 -6.49 -11.17
N ILE A 683 -25.43 -6.89 -10.05
CA ILE A 683 -24.07 -7.43 -10.02
C ILE A 683 -24.07 -8.83 -10.65
N GLN A 684 -23.10 -9.09 -11.52
CA GLN A 684 -22.92 -10.38 -12.17
C GLN A 684 -21.90 -11.24 -11.41
N PHE A 685 -22.14 -12.56 -11.37
CA PHE A 685 -21.30 -13.50 -10.62
C PHE A 685 -20.61 -14.50 -11.54
N GLY A 686 -19.40 -14.92 -11.19
CA GLY A 686 -18.69 -15.94 -11.97
C GLY A 686 -17.59 -16.67 -11.21
N LEU A 687 -17.33 -17.92 -11.60
CA LEU A 687 -16.15 -18.67 -11.16
C LEU A 687 -15.04 -18.50 -12.21
N LEU A 688 -13.91 -17.97 -11.78
CA LEU A 688 -12.71 -17.77 -12.60
C LEU A 688 -11.78 -18.98 -12.44
N SER A 689 -11.55 -19.73 -13.52
CA SER A 689 -10.59 -20.84 -13.52
C SER A 689 -9.17 -20.31 -13.76
N THR A 690 -8.27 -20.56 -12.81
CA THR A 690 -6.87 -20.09 -12.82
C THR A 690 -5.87 -21.20 -13.15
N ASP A 691 -6.33 -22.42 -13.45
CA ASP A 691 -5.44 -23.53 -13.78
C ASP A 691 -4.72 -23.25 -15.12
N LEU A 692 -3.39 -23.23 -15.09
CA LEU A 692 -2.58 -23.16 -16.30
C LEU A 692 -2.80 -24.47 -17.06
N GLY A 693 -3.08 -24.40 -18.37
CA GLY A 693 -3.39 -25.58 -19.19
C GLY A 693 -2.38 -26.71 -18.97
N ARG A 694 -2.82 -27.97 -19.13
CA ARG A 694 -1.99 -29.17 -18.97
C ARG A 694 -0.59 -29.01 -19.61
N GLU A 695 0.44 -29.54 -18.96
CA GLU A 695 1.82 -29.58 -19.48
C GLU A 695 1.82 -29.98 -20.97
N GLY A 696 2.41 -29.14 -21.82
CA GLY A 696 2.48 -29.34 -23.27
C GLY A 696 1.43 -28.61 -24.12
N LYS A 697 0.50 -27.85 -23.52
CA LYS A 697 -0.36 -26.88 -24.24
C LYS A 697 0.06 -25.45 -23.92
N GLU A 698 0.01 -24.56 -24.93
CA GLU A 698 0.18 -23.11 -24.72
C GLU A 698 -0.73 -22.60 -23.60
N ILE A 699 -0.27 -21.54 -22.91
CA ILE A 699 -0.92 -20.87 -21.78
C ILE A 699 -2.26 -20.27 -22.22
N THR A 700 -3.29 -21.11 -22.35
CA THR A 700 -4.64 -20.77 -22.81
C THR A 700 -5.52 -20.19 -21.69
N GLY A 701 -5.15 -20.45 -20.43
CA GLY A 701 -5.78 -19.98 -19.18
C GLY A 701 -6.14 -18.49 -19.16
N PRO A 702 -5.13 -17.62 -19.00
CA PRO A 702 -5.33 -16.17 -18.95
C PRO A 702 -5.93 -15.58 -20.22
N GLN A 703 -5.72 -16.20 -21.40
CA GLN A 703 -6.27 -15.71 -22.66
C GLN A 703 -7.77 -15.94 -22.76
N ALA A 704 -8.24 -17.13 -22.37
CA ALA A 704 -9.66 -17.44 -22.29
C ALA A 704 -10.34 -16.56 -21.23
N ALA A 705 -9.76 -16.48 -20.03
CA ALA A 705 -10.29 -15.65 -18.95
C ALA A 705 -10.42 -14.16 -19.32
N ALA A 706 -9.42 -13.58 -20.00
CA ALA A 706 -9.49 -12.19 -20.42
C ALA A 706 -10.58 -11.95 -21.50
N LYS A 707 -10.74 -12.88 -22.46
CA LYS A 707 -11.82 -12.80 -23.47
C LYS A 707 -13.20 -12.94 -22.84
N ASP A 708 -13.37 -13.89 -21.92
CA ASP A 708 -14.61 -14.09 -21.19
C ASP A 708 -14.94 -12.88 -20.30
N MET A 709 -13.93 -12.23 -19.72
CA MET A 709 -14.11 -11.00 -18.96
C MET A 709 -14.69 -9.88 -19.85
N VAL A 710 -14.13 -9.67 -21.05
CA VAL A 710 -14.68 -8.68 -21.99
C VAL A 710 -16.13 -8.99 -22.34
N LYS A 711 -16.45 -10.27 -22.57
CA LYS A 711 -17.82 -10.71 -22.83
C LYS A 711 -18.76 -10.40 -21.65
N MET A 712 -18.32 -10.69 -20.43
CA MET A 712 -19.09 -10.41 -19.21
C MET A 712 -19.33 -8.91 -19.00
N ILE A 713 -18.33 -8.06 -19.30
CA ILE A 713 -18.47 -6.60 -19.29
C ILE A 713 -19.54 -6.15 -20.31
N GLN A 714 -19.54 -6.72 -21.52
CA GLN A 714 -20.56 -6.43 -22.53
C GLN A 714 -21.97 -6.85 -22.07
N GLU A 715 -22.11 -7.97 -21.38
CA GLU A 715 -23.38 -8.42 -20.79
C GLU A 715 -23.88 -7.44 -19.71
N VAL A 716 -22.99 -6.99 -18.81
CA VAL A 716 -23.32 -5.94 -17.82
C VAL A 716 -23.77 -4.67 -18.52
N ARG A 717 -23.05 -4.24 -19.57
CA ARG A 717 -23.39 -3.06 -20.36
C ARG A 717 -24.79 -3.16 -20.98
N ILE A 718 -25.14 -4.31 -21.55
CA ILE A 718 -26.48 -4.55 -22.13
C ILE A 718 -27.57 -4.45 -21.07
N SER A 719 -27.29 -4.91 -19.84
CA SER A 719 -28.23 -4.83 -18.72
C SER A 719 -28.49 -3.41 -18.20
N LYS A 720 -27.65 -2.42 -18.58
CA LYS A 720 -27.68 -1.04 -18.07
C LYS A 720 -27.96 0.00 -19.18
N PRO A 721 -29.21 0.15 -19.63
CA PRO A 721 -29.56 1.13 -20.68
C PRO A 721 -29.30 2.59 -20.26
N GLU A 722 -29.24 2.87 -18.95
CA GLU A 722 -28.90 4.19 -18.40
C GLU A 722 -27.52 4.71 -18.85
N ILE A 723 -26.58 3.85 -19.21
CA ILE A 723 -25.24 4.26 -19.68
C ILE A 723 -25.36 5.17 -20.91
N ASN A 724 -26.20 4.79 -21.87
CA ASN A 724 -26.39 5.58 -23.09
C ASN A 724 -27.14 6.90 -22.81
N LYS A 725 -28.11 6.87 -21.88
CA LYS A 725 -28.83 8.06 -21.44
C LYS A 725 -27.88 9.07 -20.78
N ASN A 726 -27.02 8.59 -19.89
CA ASN A 726 -26.03 9.41 -19.18
C ASN A 726 -24.98 9.98 -20.14
N LYS A 727 -24.51 9.20 -21.13
CA LYS A 727 -23.62 9.71 -22.18
C LYS A 727 -24.24 10.89 -22.95
N ASN A 728 -25.50 10.76 -23.36
CA ASN A 728 -26.19 11.84 -24.06
C ASN A 728 -26.41 13.07 -23.17
N PHE A 729 -26.72 12.86 -21.89
CA PHE A 729 -26.80 13.93 -20.90
C PHE A 729 -25.49 14.71 -20.76
N ILE A 730 -24.35 14.01 -20.61
CA ILE A 730 -23.04 14.66 -20.50
C ILE A 730 -22.64 15.40 -21.78
N ARG A 731 -22.92 14.81 -22.96
CA ARG A 731 -22.70 15.49 -24.24
C ARG A 731 -23.45 16.80 -24.34
N ASN A 732 -24.68 16.85 -23.82
CA ASN A 732 -25.48 18.08 -23.81
C ASN A 732 -24.92 19.11 -22.83
N ILE A 733 -24.53 18.70 -21.62
CA ILE A 733 -23.91 19.58 -20.62
C ILE A 733 -22.62 20.21 -21.15
N VAL A 734 -21.74 19.41 -21.76
CA VAL A 734 -20.49 19.92 -22.35
C VAL A 734 -20.79 20.98 -23.42
N LYS A 735 -21.79 20.74 -24.27
CA LYS A 735 -22.21 21.71 -25.30
C LYS A 735 -22.78 23.00 -24.69
N GLU A 736 -23.59 22.88 -23.65
CA GLU A 736 -24.23 24.00 -22.96
C GLU A 736 -23.21 24.87 -22.22
N LYS A 737 -22.23 24.27 -21.54
CA LYS A 737 -21.21 25.00 -20.78
C LYS A 737 -20.13 25.62 -21.65
N TYR A 738 -19.86 25.08 -22.83
CA TYR A 738 -18.85 25.57 -23.77
C TYR A 738 -19.44 26.03 -25.11
N PRO A 739 -20.40 26.98 -25.12
CA PRO A 739 -21.12 27.36 -26.34
C PRO A 739 -20.20 28.00 -27.38
N ASN A 740 -19.25 28.83 -26.93
CA ASN A 740 -18.32 29.55 -27.80
C ASN A 740 -17.34 28.63 -28.55
N ILE A 741 -17.16 27.40 -28.07
CA ILE A 741 -16.23 26.42 -28.64
C ILE A 741 -16.96 25.44 -29.55
N PHE A 742 -18.14 24.96 -29.15
CA PHE A 742 -18.88 23.92 -29.89
C PHE A 742 -20.02 24.43 -30.78
N ASN A 743 -20.15 25.75 -30.99
CA ASN A 743 -21.17 26.31 -31.88
C ASN A 743 -20.91 25.88 -33.35
N GLY A 744 -21.72 24.95 -33.85
CA GLY A 744 -21.70 24.50 -35.25
C GLY A 744 -20.65 23.43 -35.61
N VAL A 745 -19.77 23.05 -34.69
CA VAL A 745 -18.68 22.07 -34.91
C VAL A 745 -19.03 20.69 -34.32
N LYS A 746 -18.53 19.62 -34.96
CA LYS A 746 -18.67 18.24 -34.47
C LYS A 746 -17.97 18.10 -33.11
N GLN A 747 -18.67 17.50 -32.12
CA GLN A 747 -18.12 17.31 -30.78
C GLN A 747 -16.87 16.43 -30.79
N ASN A 748 -15.95 16.69 -29.86
CA ASN A 748 -14.74 15.91 -29.67
C ASN A 748 -15.04 14.61 -28.87
N SER A 749 -14.62 13.46 -29.39
CA SER A 749 -14.85 12.15 -28.77
C SER A 749 -14.09 11.97 -27.45
N GLU A 750 -12.84 12.45 -27.36
CA GLU A 750 -12.03 12.37 -26.14
C GLU A 750 -12.56 13.25 -25.02
N VAL A 751 -13.03 14.47 -25.34
CA VAL A 751 -13.69 15.35 -24.37
C VAL A 751 -14.95 14.68 -23.83
N ASN A 752 -15.81 14.15 -24.71
CA ASN A 752 -17.03 13.44 -24.31
C ASN A 752 -16.74 12.22 -23.44
N ARG A 753 -15.75 11.40 -23.83
CA ARG A 753 -15.27 10.22 -23.10
C ARG A 753 -14.77 10.60 -21.70
N TYR A 754 -13.86 11.57 -21.61
CA TYR A 754 -13.27 11.97 -20.34
C TYR A 754 -14.30 12.56 -19.38
N ASN A 755 -15.23 13.37 -19.86
CA ASN A 755 -16.32 13.89 -19.02
C ASN A 755 -17.26 12.78 -18.56
N PHE A 756 -17.53 11.77 -19.39
CA PHE A 756 -18.35 10.63 -18.97
C PHE A 756 -17.64 9.79 -17.91
N PHE A 757 -16.33 9.61 -18.02
CA PHE A 757 -15.49 9.00 -16.98
C PHE A 757 -15.57 9.79 -15.66
N LEU A 758 -15.36 11.12 -15.70
CA LEU A 758 -15.44 11.99 -14.52
C LEU A 758 -16.82 11.96 -13.87
N PHE A 759 -17.88 11.96 -14.68
CA PHE A 759 -19.25 11.88 -14.19
C PHE A 759 -19.49 10.61 -13.37
N GLN A 760 -19.04 9.45 -13.87
CA GLN A 760 -19.18 8.18 -13.14
C GLN A 760 -18.43 8.20 -11.80
N LEU A 761 -17.21 8.74 -11.76
CA LEU A 761 -16.47 8.91 -10.50
C LEU A 761 -17.18 9.88 -9.55
N GLU A 762 -17.79 10.95 -10.05
CA GLU A 762 -18.59 11.86 -9.25
C GLU A 762 -19.84 11.18 -8.66
N GLN A 763 -20.54 10.35 -9.44
CA GLN A 763 -21.68 9.58 -8.92
C GLN A 763 -21.24 8.62 -7.80
N MET A 764 -20.07 7.99 -7.92
CA MET A 764 -19.53 7.15 -6.85
C MET A 764 -19.21 7.98 -5.57
N ARG A 765 -18.77 9.22 -5.71
CA ARG A 765 -18.54 10.15 -4.58
C ARG A 765 -19.84 10.66 -3.92
N LYS A 766 -20.99 10.51 -4.57
CA LYS A 766 -22.32 10.88 -4.05
C LYS A 766 -23.01 9.75 -3.26
N ALA A 767 -22.38 8.58 -3.16
CA ALA A 767 -22.92 7.45 -2.45
C ALA A 767 -23.01 7.73 -0.94
N GLU A 768 -24.14 7.35 -0.34
CA GLU A 768 -24.34 7.38 1.11
C GLU A 768 -24.15 5.97 1.66
N PHE A 769 -23.01 5.74 2.32
CA PHE A 769 -22.63 4.42 2.81
C PHE A 769 -23.38 4.05 4.08
N VAL A 770 -23.78 2.79 4.15
CA VAL A 770 -24.52 2.20 5.28
C VAL A 770 -23.87 0.90 5.70
N ARG A 771 -24.25 0.38 6.87
CA ARG A 771 -23.75 -0.91 7.32
C ARG A 771 -24.39 -2.06 6.53
N ILE A 772 -23.66 -3.17 6.40
CA ILE A 772 -24.16 -4.38 5.73
C ILE A 772 -25.27 -5.07 6.51
N ASP A 773 -25.22 -5.01 7.84
CA ASP A 773 -26.18 -5.61 8.77
C ASP A 773 -27.36 -4.67 9.10
N ASP A 774 -27.19 -3.35 8.92
CA ASP A 774 -28.24 -2.35 9.15
C ASP A 774 -28.21 -1.20 8.13
N GLU A 775 -29.17 -1.21 7.20
CA GLU A 775 -29.34 -0.19 6.14
C GLU A 775 -29.62 1.23 6.70
N LYS A 776 -30.04 1.37 7.96
CA LYS A 776 -30.33 2.69 8.56
C LYS A 776 -29.10 3.34 9.19
N ALA A 777 -28.12 2.54 9.56
CA ALA A 777 -26.91 3.01 10.22
C ALA A 777 -25.90 3.48 9.16
N LYS A 778 -25.61 4.79 9.15
CA LYS A 778 -24.65 5.38 8.22
C LYS A 778 -23.21 5.02 8.62
N VAL A 779 -22.36 4.84 7.62
CA VAL A 779 -20.91 4.66 7.79
C VAL A 779 -20.19 5.89 7.25
N ASP A 780 -19.33 6.49 8.06
CA ASP A 780 -18.51 7.63 7.65
C ASP A 780 -17.19 7.16 7.04
N LEU A 781 -17.00 7.46 5.76
CA LEU A 781 -15.77 7.16 5.00
C LEU A 781 -14.94 8.41 4.67
N SER A 782 -15.31 9.58 5.19
CA SER A 782 -14.64 10.87 4.92
C SER A 782 -13.17 10.91 5.36
N SER A 783 -12.75 9.98 6.23
CA SER A 783 -11.36 9.91 6.71
C SER A 783 -10.40 9.32 5.66
N ILE A 784 -10.90 8.77 4.55
CA ILE A 784 -10.07 8.26 3.46
C ILE A 784 -9.29 9.41 2.81
N LYS A 785 -7.96 9.25 2.70
CA LYS A 785 -7.07 10.26 2.14
C LYS A 785 -7.45 10.61 0.69
N GLY A 786 -7.78 11.88 0.45
CA GLY A 786 -8.15 12.39 -0.88
C GLY A 786 -9.59 12.09 -1.30
N PHE A 787 -10.40 11.45 -0.46
CA PHE A 787 -11.82 11.26 -0.70
C PHE A 787 -12.64 12.40 -0.10
N CYS A 788 -13.37 13.12 -0.95
CA CYS A 788 -14.33 14.13 -0.52
C CYS A 788 -15.73 13.69 -0.96
N PRO A 789 -16.63 13.29 -0.02
CA PRO A 789 -18.02 13.01 -0.33
C PRO A 789 -18.70 14.23 -0.98
N ILE A 790 -19.53 14.00 -1.98
CA ILE A 790 -20.27 15.04 -2.70
C ILE A 790 -21.75 14.90 -2.37
N LYS A 791 -22.43 16.03 -2.18
CA LYS A 791 -23.89 16.03 -1.95
C LYS A 791 -24.63 15.61 -3.21
N LYS A 792 -25.75 14.89 -3.07
CA LYS A 792 -26.53 14.37 -4.21
C LYS A 792 -27.01 15.49 -5.14
N GLU A 793 -27.25 16.70 -4.62
CA GLU A 793 -27.76 17.85 -5.36
C GLU A 793 -26.68 18.57 -6.19
N HIS A 794 -25.40 18.27 -6.00
CA HIS A 794 -24.32 18.91 -6.74
C HIS A 794 -24.44 18.57 -8.24
N GLY A 795 -24.45 19.59 -9.10
CA GLY A 795 -24.48 19.43 -10.55
C GLY A 795 -23.10 19.06 -11.11
N PHE A 796 -23.05 18.26 -12.16
CA PHE A 796 -21.80 17.88 -12.81
C PHE A 796 -21.16 19.08 -13.53
N SER A 797 -19.89 19.35 -13.25
CA SER A 797 -19.10 20.40 -13.91
C SER A 797 -18.13 19.79 -14.94
N PRO A 798 -18.31 20.03 -16.25
CA PRO A 798 -17.45 19.45 -17.28
C PRO A 798 -16.06 20.10 -17.37
N LEU A 799 -15.13 19.40 -18.01
CA LEU A 799 -13.77 19.86 -18.35
C LEU A 799 -13.47 19.68 -19.84
N LEU A 800 -12.75 20.62 -20.43
CA LEU A 800 -12.11 20.43 -21.74
C LEU A 800 -10.72 19.84 -21.60
N VAL A 801 -10.01 20.20 -20.53
CA VAL A 801 -8.65 19.72 -20.28
C VAL A 801 -8.66 18.24 -19.95
N THR A 802 -7.91 17.44 -20.71
CA THR A 802 -7.66 16.02 -20.42
C THR A 802 -6.40 15.87 -19.55
N PRO A 803 -6.16 14.72 -18.90
CA PRO A 803 -4.99 14.54 -18.03
C PRO A 803 -3.66 14.81 -18.72
N ASN A 804 -3.50 14.35 -19.97
CA ASN A 804 -2.27 14.55 -20.75
C ASN A 804 -2.03 16.04 -21.03
N ILE A 805 -3.08 16.76 -21.40
CA ILE A 805 -3.01 18.22 -21.62
C ILE A 805 -2.72 18.94 -20.31
N ASN A 806 -3.33 18.51 -19.20
CA ASN A 806 -3.10 19.11 -17.90
C ASN A 806 -1.62 19.00 -17.51
N VAL A 807 -1.02 17.80 -17.66
CA VAL A 807 0.40 17.57 -17.42
C VAL A 807 1.27 18.41 -18.34
N GLU A 808 0.92 18.53 -19.62
CA GLU A 808 1.66 19.34 -20.60
C GLU A 808 1.63 20.84 -20.22
N LEU A 809 0.47 21.38 -19.87
CA LEU A 809 0.30 22.78 -19.47
C LEU A 809 0.96 23.10 -18.12
N SER A 810 1.08 22.10 -17.24
CA SER A 810 1.75 22.21 -15.95
C SER A 810 3.26 21.99 -16.01
N GLY A 811 3.76 21.30 -17.04
CA GLY A 811 5.14 20.81 -17.13
C GLY A 811 6.21 21.84 -17.54
N PHE A 812 5.87 23.14 -17.63
CA PHE A 812 6.84 24.17 -18.02
C PHE A 812 7.84 24.46 -16.90
N THR A 813 9.13 24.39 -17.25
CA THR A 813 10.24 24.71 -16.33
C THR A 813 10.43 26.20 -16.10
N GLU A 814 10.04 27.02 -17.08
CA GLU A 814 10.09 28.48 -17.03
C GLU A 814 8.77 29.00 -16.44
N THR A 815 8.85 29.95 -15.51
CA THR A 815 7.65 30.57 -14.96
C THR A 815 7.02 31.48 -16.02
N TYR A 816 5.68 31.58 -16.03
CA TYR A 816 5.00 32.52 -16.94
C TYR A 816 5.49 33.96 -16.70
N GLU A 817 5.86 34.31 -15.46
CA GLU A 817 6.40 35.62 -15.09
C GLU A 817 7.70 35.94 -15.83
N GLN A 818 8.64 34.99 -15.91
CA GLN A 818 9.88 35.15 -16.68
C GLN A 818 9.64 35.39 -18.17
N LEU A 819 8.59 34.79 -18.74
CA LEU A 819 8.24 34.97 -20.15
C LEU A 819 7.47 36.27 -20.41
N MET A 820 6.78 36.81 -19.42
CA MET A 820 6.05 38.09 -19.53
C MET A 820 6.97 39.31 -19.58
N ASP A 821 8.23 39.18 -19.15
CA ASP A 821 9.26 40.22 -19.26
C ASP A 821 9.77 40.42 -20.70
N LEU A 822 9.41 39.53 -21.63
CA LEU A 822 9.76 39.67 -23.04
C LEU A 822 8.91 40.76 -23.72
N PRO A 823 9.47 41.50 -24.71
CA PRO A 823 8.75 42.56 -25.42
C PRO A 823 7.46 42.05 -26.09
N ASN A 824 6.41 42.87 -26.07
CA ASN A 824 5.09 42.63 -26.69
C ASN A 824 4.20 41.56 -26.02
N ASN A 825 4.69 40.77 -25.06
CA ASN A 825 3.87 39.74 -24.39
C ASN A 825 2.74 40.31 -23.51
N GLN A 826 2.90 41.52 -22.99
CA GLN A 826 1.84 42.22 -22.25
C GLN A 826 0.63 42.56 -23.13
N ASP A 827 0.86 43.00 -24.37
CA ASP A 827 -0.23 43.34 -25.30
C ASP A 827 -1.03 42.07 -25.69
N PHE A 828 -0.34 40.97 -25.95
CA PHE A 828 -0.98 39.65 -26.17
C PHE A 828 -1.79 39.19 -24.96
N ALA A 829 -1.27 39.38 -23.74
CA ALA A 829 -1.97 38.98 -22.53
C ALA A 829 -3.23 39.84 -22.27
N ASP A 830 -3.21 41.12 -22.62
CA ASP A 830 -4.38 42.00 -22.51
C ASP A 830 -5.46 41.67 -23.55
N GLU A 831 -5.11 41.12 -24.72
CA GLU A 831 -6.06 40.55 -25.67
C GLU A 831 -6.78 39.33 -25.07
N PHE A 832 -6.04 38.35 -24.56
CA PHE A 832 -6.62 37.20 -23.87
C PHE A 832 -7.46 37.61 -22.65
N TYR A 833 -7.04 38.63 -21.91
CA TYR A 833 -7.76 39.11 -20.73
C TYR A 833 -9.17 39.61 -21.04
N LYS A 834 -9.41 40.18 -22.22
CA LYS A 834 -10.75 40.61 -22.66
C LYS A 834 -11.69 39.43 -22.86
N ASP A 835 -11.17 38.30 -23.35
CA ASP A 835 -11.96 37.09 -23.58
C ASP A 835 -12.19 36.25 -22.31
N CYS A 836 -11.44 36.51 -21.23
CA CYS A 836 -11.63 35.84 -19.94
C CYS A 836 -13.06 35.96 -19.37
N GLU A 837 -13.85 36.97 -19.77
CA GLU A 837 -15.25 37.13 -19.33
C GLU A 837 -16.21 36.12 -19.94
N LYS A 838 -15.85 35.53 -21.08
CA LYS A 838 -16.66 34.57 -21.84
C LYS A 838 -16.38 33.12 -21.44
N LEU A 839 -15.42 32.90 -20.53
CA LEU A 839 -14.95 31.57 -20.15
C LEU A 839 -15.89 30.91 -19.14
N TYR A 840 -16.02 29.59 -19.29
CA TYR A 840 -16.62 28.75 -18.27
C TYR A 840 -15.59 28.38 -17.20
N ILE A 841 -15.92 28.63 -15.93
CA ILE A 841 -15.11 28.25 -14.77
C ILE A 841 -15.65 26.93 -14.24
N ALA A 842 -14.83 25.88 -14.32
CA ALA A 842 -15.18 24.58 -13.78
C ALA A 842 -15.08 24.57 -12.25
N GLU A 843 -15.95 23.81 -11.59
CA GLU A 843 -16.01 23.66 -10.14
C GLU A 843 -15.59 22.24 -9.71
N GLY A 844 -15.08 22.10 -8.48
CA GLY A 844 -14.77 20.78 -7.90
C GLY A 844 -13.44 20.15 -8.33
N TYR A 845 -12.53 20.93 -8.93
CA TYR A 845 -11.19 20.50 -9.36
C TYR A 845 -10.09 21.31 -8.68
N SER A 846 -8.83 20.87 -8.81
CA SER A 846 -7.69 21.65 -8.30
C SER A 846 -7.61 23.01 -9.00
N ARG A 847 -7.13 24.04 -8.29
CA ARG A 847 -6.94 25.39 -8.84
C ARG A 847 -6.18 25.35 -10.16
N GLU A 848 -5.10 24.58 -10.21
CA GLU A 848 -4.29 24.36 -11.41
C GLU A 848 -5.09 23.76 -12.57
N THR A 849 -5.92 22.74 -12.31
CA THR A 849 -6.76 22.14 -13.36
C THR A 849 -7.81 23.13 -13.88
N ILE A 850 -8.38 23.95 -13.00
CA ILE A 850 -9.33 25.01 -13.39
C ILE A 850 -8.62 26.05 -14.27
N GLU A 851 -7.43 26.50 -13.87
CA GLU A 851 -6.62 27.45 -14.63
C GLU A 851 -6.23 26.89 -16.01
N ASN A 852 -5.73 25.66 -16.07
CA ASN A 852 -5.39 24.99 -17.32
C ASN A 852 -6.61 24.78 -18.23
N ASN A 853 -7.77 24.50 -17.66
CA ASN A 853 -9.03 24.42 -18.41
C ASN A 853 -9.44 25.78 -19.00
N MET A 854 -9.19 26.89 -18.30
CA MET A 854 -9.43 28.24 -18.82
C MET A 854 -8.42 28.62 -19.92
N ILE A 855 -7.14 28.28 -19.73
CA ILE A 855 -6.10 28.49 -20.75
C ILE A 855 -6.48 27.76 -22.05
N LEU A 856 -6.87 26.49 -21.95
CA LEU A 856 -7.29 25.71 -23.12
C LEU A 856 -8.49 26.33 -23.85
N GLN A 857 -9.47 26.88 -23.12
CA GLN A 857 -10.59 27.59 -23.72
C GLN A 857 -10.13 28.83 -24.51
N LEU A 858 -9.25 29.64 -23.94
CA LEU A 858 -8.72 30.84 -24.61
C LEU A 858 -8.01 30.50 -25.91
N LEU A 859 -7.17 29.45 -25.90
CA LEU A 859 -6.43 29.01 -27.09
C LEU A 859 -7.37 28.51 -28.21
N LEU A 860 -8.43 27.80 -27.84
CA LEU A 860 -9.44 27.32 -28.80
C LEU A 860 -10.29 28.48 -29.35
N MET A 861 -10.72 29.40 -28.48
CA MET A 861 -11.55 30.54 -28.88
C MET A 861 -10.82 31.52 -29.80
N ASN A 862 -9.52 31.71 -29.59
CA ASN A 862 -8.67 32.60 -30.39
C ASN A 862 -8.04 31.91 -31.61
N GLY A 863 -8.40 30.66 -31.90
CA GLY A 863 -7.97 29.94 -33.11
C GLY A 863 -6.51 29.45 -33.09
N TYR A 864 -5.82 29.51 -31.95
CA TYR A 864 -4.48 28.93 -31.80
C TYR A 864 -4.50 27.39 -31.77
N LEU A 865 -5.64 26.82 -31.40
CA LEU A 865 -5.88 25.37 -31.41
C LEU A 865 -7.20 25.06 -32.11
N ASN A 866 -7.24 23.92 -32.80
CA ASN A 866 -8.48 23.32 -33.26
C ASN A 866 -8.98 22.27 -32.27
N ILE A 867 -10.27 21.97 -32.32
CA ILE A 867 -10.90 20.94 -31.46
C ILE A 867 -10.26 19.55 -31.66
N GLU A 868 -9.78 19.24 -32.87
CA GLU A 868 -9.09 17.98 -33.16
C GLU A 868 -7.73 17.85 -32.47
N ASP A 869 -7.12 18.98 -32.11
CA ASP A 869 -5.79 19.00 -31.48
C ASP A 869 -5.82 18.51 -30.03
N ILE A 870 -6.99 18.61 -29.39
CA ILE A 870 -7.26 18.04 -28.06
C ILE A 870 -7.04 16.52 -28.06
N THR A 871 -7.40 15.84 -29.16
CA THR A 871 -7.26 14.37 -29.29
C THR A 871 -5.83 13.95 -29.60
N ARG A 872 -5.10 14.74 -30.41
CA ARG A 872 -3.71 14.43 -30.81
C ARG A 872 -2.71 14.66 -29.68
N GLY A 873 -3.08 15.49 -28.70
CA GLY A 873 -2.42 15.59 -27.41
C GLY A 873 -0.96 16.02 -27.49
N LYS A 874 -0.71 17.20 -28.07
CA LYS A 874 0.58 17.91 -28.09
C LYS A 874 0.34 19.40 -28.39
N ILE A 875 -0.14 20.14 -27.41
CA ILE A 875 -0.44 21.57 -27.56
C ILE A 875 0.83 22.37 -27.86
N THR A 876 1.94 21.99 -27.25
CA THR A 876 3.25 22.64 -27.37
C THR A 876 3.88 22.58 -28.75
N GLU A 877 3.46 21.64 -29.61
CA GLU A 877 3.90 21.60 -31.00
C GLU A 877 3.20 22.66 -31.87
N LYS A 878 2.05 23.18 -31.42
CA LYS A 878 1.23 24.14 -32.18
C LYS A 878 1.23 25.55 -31.61
N VAL A 879 1.34 25.68 -30.29
CA VAL A 879 1.31 26.96 -29.60
C VAL A 879 2.68 27.23 -29.00
N ASN A 880 3.25 28.39 -29.32
CA ASN A 880 4.53 28.81 -28.76
C ASN A 880 4.40 29.13 -27.26
N ARG A 881 5.56 29.15 -26.58
CA ARG A 881 5.63 29.32 -25.12
C ARG A 881 5.15 30.70 -24.68
N GLU A 882 5.36 31.72 -25.50
CA GLU A 882 4.95 33.11 -25.26
C GLU A 882 3.42 33.24 -25.23
N THR A 883 2.71 32.65 -26.20
CA THR A 883 1.23 32.66 -26.23
C THR A 883 0.65 31.92 -25.03
N LEU A 884 1.26 30.79 -24.65
CA LEU A 884 0.85 30.03 -23.46
C LEU A 884 1.08 30.82 -22.17
N ALA A 885 2.21 31.52 -22.05
CA ALA A 885 2.50 32.38 -20.92
C ALA A 885 1.53 33.57 -20.84
N ALA A 886 1.23 34.22 -21.97
CA ALA A 886 0.26 35.31 -22.06
C ALA A 886 -1.15 34.86 -21.64
N ALA A 887 -1.62 33.70 -22.12
CA ALA A 887 -2.90 33.12 -21.73
C ALA A 887 -2.93 32.77 -20.23
N LYS A 888 -1.86 32.18 -19.69
CA LYS A 888 -1.74 31.87 -18.25
C LYS A 888 -1.76 33.13 -17.40
N PHE A 889 -1.04 34.18 -17.81
CA PHE A 889 -1.05 35.48 -17.14
C PHE A 889 -2.45 36.09 -17.08
N ALA A 890 -3.19 36.07 -18.20
CA ALA A 890 -4.55 36.58 -18.28
C ALA A 890 -5.51 35.84 -17.32
N VAL A 891 -5.41 34.51 -17.25
CA VAL A 891 -6.23 33.67 -16.35
C VAL A 891 -5.89 33.93 -14.88
N VAL A 892 -4.61 33.96 -14.51
CA VAL A 892 -4.17 34.23 -13.12
C VAL A 892 -4.57 35.62 -12.68
N LYS A 893 -4.41 36.64 -13.54
CA LYS A 893 -4.87 38.03 -13.30
C LYS A 893 -6.38 38.07 -13.05
N LYS A 894 -7.17 37.27 -13.78
CA LYS A 894 -8.63 37.17 -13.58
C LYS A 894 -8.97 36.50 -12.25
N ASN A 895 -8.37 35.36 -11.92
CA ASN A 895 -8.62 34.65 -10.66
C ASN A 895 -8.28 35.51 -9.43
N ASN A 896 -7.14 36.19 -9.44
CA ASN A 896 -6.75 37.10 -8.36
C ASN A 896 -7.71 38.29 -8.20
N SER A 897 -8.39 38.71 -9.28
CA SER A 897 -9.42 39.76 -9.22
C SER A 897 -10.75 39.26 -8.61
N PHE A 898 -11.07 37.98 -8.76
CA PHE A 898 -12.22 37.33 -8.12
C PHE A 898 -11.99 37.11 -6.62
N ASP A 899 -10.79 36.65 -6.22
CA ASP A 899 -10.44 36.42 -4.81
C ASP A 899 -10.49 37.72 -3.97
N LYS A 900 -10.10 38.86 -4.56
CA LYS A 900 -10.24 40.18 -3.91
C LYS A 900 -11.67 40.66 -3.76
N LYS A 901 -12.61 40.16 -4.58
CA LYS A 901 -14.05 40.48 -4.47
C LYS A 901 -14.77 39.54 -3.50
N SER A 902 -14.37 38.28 -3.40
CA SER A 902 -14.93 37.33 -2.43
C SER A 902 -14.47 37.62 -1.00
N ALA A 903 -13.22 38.04 -0.78
CA ALA A 903 -12.73 38.46 0.54
C ALA A 903 -13.34 39.77 1.09
N LYS A 904 -14.13 40.48 0.28
CA LYS A 904 -14.88 41.70 0.65
C LYS A 904 -16.37 41.46 0.91
N LYS A 905 -16.86 40.24 0.68
CA LYS A 905 -18.20 39.76 1.08
C LYS A 905 -18.06 38.85 2.28
#